data_AF-A0A2V5PR42-F1
#
_entry.id   AF-A0A2V5PR42-F1
#
_cell.length_a   1.000
_cell.length_b   1.000
_cell.length_c   1.000
_cell.angle_alpha   90.00
_cell.angle_beta   90.00
_cell.angle_gamma   90.00
#
_symmetry.space_group_name_H-M   'P 1'
#
loop_
_entity.id
_entity.type
_entity.pdbx_description
1 polymer ?
#
loop_
_entity_poly.entity_id
_entity_poly.type
_entity_poly.pdbx_seq_one_letter_code
_entity_poly.pdbx_strand_id
1 'polypeptide(L)'
;MSSPSQADKTHLPPAPLPRYAWTINEPMFIRASPSWSATHKPCGVSPQLIHLAFLTHLTILVVLLRPLVAICAPAQTVPDKLVVLTFDDAVKSHRTFVAPMLKELGFAATFFVTHGWMNDPTNFMSWQDIAEIHEMGFEIGNHSWTHPDFSIPKNAVRLAGELYLVDRALDQTKPKVPRPVSFAWCGNTFGPEGAQRLAELGYKFARRGQQPETRNGKLEIGPTYDPKRFHPLLIPTTGDANTNWTLEHFERVVARATNGQAVVLQFHGAPDIAHPWVHTPPERLRDYLAYLKENHFRCIAVRDLEPYIDRDHLPADPMLNFRQPPRSPERLALPAETVATRANLGFWLQDMLIAHRYTWDEAAHVCGWTTELVQQKAAELHISPGSPSANSAGAEAVVWPYPGGREVRRGFRDGCIDFQRGTKASVFLPWDKASYAVVDLPEAIFSDKKLIYLAHTHVPTIWDEQNVILENIDWTREPDGSLRHERVLSNKVAFGASVLPKSGGVNMELWLRNGSDQPLRELRTQICTLLNGAPDFNEQTTNNKIFRCPYAAVRSANGQHWILTAWERCARAWGNAAVPCMHADAVLPDCAPGETVRVRGRLWFYDGNDVDGELKRASAEFQLAQTSTTLPAATPSGPRFRAVDVDTKIQIGYGVAVADVDGDGKPDILLADKNEIVWYRNPTWQKFIMAEKLTQLDHVCIAAADIDGDGKAEVAVGAGWNPNDTVSSGAVFYLIPPKDRTRRWEPVELPHEPTVHRMRWVRNSAGKFDLVVVPLHGRGNKGGEGAGVKILAYKKPAEPKRPWTTQVLNDSLHMTHNFDPVTWYAGHAQQLLLAGKEGVFLLSGAGESSKVVQLSGAESGGAGEVRFGKLPGGKRFFATVEPMHGTNLVVYTPPAQDDGKLACGDLAGAGSDQIVVGWRAMNKPGVRVGIKLFTPLDPEGKNWQQELVDDNTMACEDLCLADLNGDGKLDIIAAGRATKNVKIYFNQGPN
;
A
#
# COMPACT_ATOMS: atom_id res chain seq x y z
N MET A 1 66.32 -29.57 -16.53
CA MET A 1 65.70 -28.64 -15.55
C MET A 1 64.38 -28.20 -16.16
N SER A 2 63.27 -28.37 -15.45
CA SER A 2 61.91 -28.09 -15.94
C SER A 2 61.14 -27.35 -14.85
N SER A 3 60.41 -26.31 -15.23
CA SER A 3 59.68 -25.42 -14.32
C SER A 3 58.43 -26.11 -13.72
N PRO A 4 58.00 -25.72 -12.50
CA PRO A 4 56.79 -26.27 -11.89
C PRO A 4 55.50 -25.89 -12.64
N SER A 5 54.51 -26.78 -12.57
CA SER A 5 53.18 -26.59 -13.15
C SER A 5 52.32 -25.58 -12.40
N GLN A 6 51.30 -25.04 -13.08
CA GLN A 6 50.29 -24.16 -12.48
C GLN A 6 49.53 -24.85 -11.34
N ALA A 7 49.20 -24.09 -10.29
CA ALA A 7 48.29 -24.53 -9.24
C ALA A 7 46.82 -24.33 -9.66
N ASP A 8 45.94 -25.23 -9.22
CA ASP A 8 44.52 -25.29 -9.60
C ASP A 8 43.69 -24.14 -8.97
N LYS A 9 42.59 -23.75 -9.63
CA LYS A 9 41.65 -22.69 -9.23
C LYS A 9 40.21 -23.21 -9.23
N THR A 10 39.84 -24.05 -8.26
CA THR A 10 38.53 -24.73 -8.24
C THR A 10 37.81 -24.73 -6.88
N HIS A 11 37.69 -23.55 -6.26
CA HIS A 11 36.65 -23.30 -5.23
C HIS A 11 35.93 -21.97 -5.48
N LEU A 12 35.01 -22.00 -6.45
CA LEU A 12 33.89 -21.05 -6.50
C LEU A 12 32.81 -21.50 -5.49
N PRO A 13 32.02 -20.59 -4.89
CA PRO A 13 30.77 -20.97 -4.24
C PRO A 13 29.82 -21.61 -5.27
N PRO A 14 28.87 -22.45 -4.84
CA PRO A 14 27.81 -22.90 -5.73
C PRO A 14 27.06 -21.68 -6.29
N ALA A 15 26.71 -21.73 -7.58
CA ALA A 15 25.87 -20.68 -8.17
C ALA A 15 24.56 -20.57 -7.38
N PRO A 16 24.03 -19.34 -7.15
CA PRO A 16 22.75 -19.20 -6.49
C PRO A 16 21.70 -19.96 -7.29
N LEU A 17 20.89 -20.72 -6.55
CA LEU A 17 19.57 -21.07 -7.03
C LEU A 17 18.85 -19.72 -7.34
N PRO A 18 18.11 -19.55 -8.46
CA PRO A 18 17.31 -18.35 -8.85
C PRO A 18 16.38 -17.68 -7.79
N ARG A 19 15.34 -16.88 -8.14
CA ARG A 19 14.37 -16.28 -7.15
C ARG A 19 13.01 -15.89 -7.77
N TYR A 20 11.84 -16.17 -7.13
CA TYR A 20 10.46 -15.96 -7.65
C TYR A 20 9.45 -15.39 -6.62
N ALA A 21 9.41 -14.07 -6.36
CA ALA A 21 8.79 -13.51 -5.14
C ALA A 21 7.38 -12.88 -5.28
N TRP A 22 6.59 -12.98 -4.20
CA TRP A 22 5.21 -12.49 -4.07
C TRP A 22 4.89 -11.94 -2.67
N THR A 23 4.28 -10.75 -2.59
CA THR A 23 3.90 -10.15 -1.30
C THR A 23 2.57 -10.71 -0.77
N ILE A 24 2.63 -11.53 0.28
CA ILE A 24 1.49 -12.16 0.97
C ILE A 24 0.46 -11.12 1.41
N ASN A 25 0.92 -10.00 1.95
CA ASN A 25 0.09 -8.91 2.47
C ASN A 25 -0.49 -7.98 1.38
N GLU A 26 -0.38 -8.29 0.07
CA GLU A 26 -1.09 -7.54 -0.97
C GLU A 26 -2.61 -7.59 -0.70
N PRO A 27 -3.25 -6.43 -0.48
CA PRO A 27 -4.65 -6.38 -0.09
C PRO A 27 -5.57 -6.57 -1.30
N MET A 28 -6.35 -7.65 -1.28
CA MET A 28 -7.75 -7.50 -1.67
C MET A 28 -8.39 -6.48 -0.72
N PHE A 29 -9.18 -5.55 -1.23
CA PHE A 29 -10.06 -4.73 -0.40
C PHE A 29 -11.25 -4.17 -1.18
N ILE A 30 -12.43 -4.33 -0.59
CA ILE A 30 -13.68 -3.67 -0.99
C ILE A 30 -14.33 -3.14 0.29
N ARG A 31 -14.52 -1.81 0.37
CA ARG A 31 -15.43 -1.09 1.32
C ARG A 31 -15.09 -1.14 2.83
N ALA A 32 -15.65 -0.29 3.71
CA ALA A 32 -16.10 1.11 3.58
C ALA A 32 -16.46 1.74 4.96
N SER A 33 -16.48 3.09 5.02
CA SER A 33 -17.16 3.95 6.01
C SER A 33 -16.65 3.99 7.47
N PRO A 34 -16.74 5.18 8.09
CA PRO A 34 -17.59 5.33 9.28
C PRO A 34 -18.66 6.43 9.11
N SER A 35 -19.72 6.37 9.92
CA SER A 35 -20.87 7.28 9.87
C SER A 35 -20.71 8.53 10.74
N TRP A 36 -21.07 9.70 10.21
CA TRP A 36 -21.45 10.89 11.00
C TRP A 36 -22.76 11.46 10.44
N SER A 37 -23.75 11.67 11.30
CA SER A 37 -25.01 12.34 10.97
C SER A 37 -25.20 13.53 11.90
N ALA A 38 -25.49 14.70 11.34
CA ALA A 38 -25.61 15.94 12.09
C ALA A 38 -26.85 16.72 11.62
N THR A 39 -27.88 16.75 12.46
CA THR A 39 -29.04 17.64 12.33
C THR A 39 -29.45 18.17 13.71
N HIS A 40 -29.87 19.43 13.76
CA HIS A 40 -30.60 20.01 14.89
C HIS A 40 -32.13 19.87 14.62
N LYS A 41 -33.12 20.21 15.47
CA LYS A 41 -33.16 21.09 16.66
C LYS A 41 -34.29 20.58 17.64
N PRO A 42 -35.00 21.34 18.51
CA PRO A 42 -35.14 20.96 19.93
C PRO A 42 -36.58 20.69 20.44
N CYS A 43 -36.72 20.03 21.61
CA CYS A 43 -37.66 20.36 22.70
C CYS A 43 -37.59 19.33 23.86
N GLY A 44 -38.11 19.67 25.05
CA GLY A 44 -38.28 18.77 26.20
C GLY A 44 -37.58 19.24 27.48
N VAL A 45 -38.27 19.17 28.64
CA VAL A 45 -37.81 19.77 29.91
C VAL A 45 -38.15 18.86 31.11
N SER A 46 -37.37 19.00 32.20
CA SER A 46 -37.63 18.63 33.60
C SER A 46 -37.14 17.26 34.11
N PRO A 47 -36.87 17.11 35.45
CA PRO A 47 -35.87 16.15 35.95
C PRO A 47 -36.33 15.24 37.12
N GLN A 48 -35.44 14.30 37.51
CA GLN A 48 -35.32 13.68 38.85
C GLN A 48 -34.07 12.75 38.87
N LEU A 49 -33.46 12.36 40.01
CA LEU A 49 -33.04 13.06 41.25
C LEU A 49 -32.18 12.07 42.10
N ILE A 50 -31.65 12.51 43.27
CA ILE A 50 -31.12 11.66 44.39
C ILE A 50 -29.76 10.95 44.08
N HIS A 51 -28.59 11.43 44.57
CA HIS A 51 -27.99 11.27 45.93
C HIS A 51 -27.30 9.89 46.15
N LEU A 52 -26.18 9.71 46.90
CA LEU A 52 -25.30 10.62 47.67
C LEU A 52 -23.89 10.00 47.90
N ALA A 53 -22.91 10.86 48.26
CA ALA A 53 -21.81 10.62 49.25
C ALA A 53 -20.62 9.66 48.95
N PHE A 54 -19.39 9.88 49.47
CA PHE A 54 -18.80 11.03 50.21
C PHE A 54 -17.26 11.12 50.00
N LEU A 55 -16.68 12.27 50.39
CA LEU A 55 -15.27 12.75 50.35
C LEU A 55 -14.09 11.75 50.25
N THR A 56 -13.03 12.17 49.53
CA THR A 56 -11.77 12.70 50.16
C THR A 56 -10.80 13.36 49.16
N HIS A 57 -10.04 14.37 49.63
CA HIS A 57 -8.87 15.04 49.01
C HIS A 57 -9.04 15.59 47.56
N LEU A 58 -9.23 16.90 47.31
CA LEU A 58 -8.44 18.10 47.66
C LEU A 58 -7.17 18.33 46.82
N THR A 59 -7.33 18.49 45.50
CA THR A 59 -6.56 19.44 44.68
C THR A 59 -7.38 19.77 43.41
N ILE A 60 -6.94 20.75 42.60
CA ILE A 60 -7.66 21.31 41.43
C ILE A 60 -8.84 22.24 41.81
N LEU A 61 -8.54 23.54 41.97
CA LEU A 61 -9.54 24.62 41.84
C LEU A 61 -8.91 25.93 41.30
N VAL A 62 -8.23 25.85 40.15
CA VAL A 62 -8.10 26.98 39.20
C VAL A 62 -8.18 26.38 37.79
N VAL A 63 -8.85 27.09 36.87
CA VAL A 63 -9.24 26.68 35.49
C VAL A 63 -10.58 25.92 35.42
N LEU A 64 -11.68 26.68 35.47
CA LEU A 64 -12.94 26.38 34.76
C LEU A 64 -13.89 27.60 34.75
N LEU A 65 -13.45 28.75 34.21
CA LEU A 65 -14.34 29.91 33.96
C LEU A 65 -13.75 30.93 32.96
N ARG A 66 -13.81 30.59 31.66
CA ARG A 66 -13.83 31.58 30.56
C ARG A 66 -14.70 31.03 29.42
N PRO A 67 -15.68 31.80 28.90
CA PRO A 67 -16.34 31.47 27.63
C PRO A 67 -15.35 31.52 26.47
N LEU A 68 -15.60 30.76 25.40
CA LEU A 68 -14.89 30.96 24.14
C LEU A 68 -15.38 32.25 23.45
N VAL A 69 -14.72 33.36 23.78
CA VAL A 69 -14.41 34.37 22.77
C VAL A 69 -12.97 34.13 22.36
N ALA A 70 -12.75 33.79 21.09
CA ALA A 70 -11.41 33.75 20.52
C ALA A 70 -10.93 35.19 20.32
N ILE A 71 -10.42 35.79 21.40
CA ILE A 71 -9.71 37.07 21.34
C ILE A 71 -8.40 36.79 20.61
N CYS A 72 -8.32 37.13 19.33
CA CYS A 72 -7.05 37.16 18.60
C CYS A 72 -6.09 38.04 19.38
N ALA A 73 -4.99 37.46 19.86
CA ALA A 73 -3.90 38.24 20.41
C ALA A 73 -3.27 39.05 19.27
N PRO A 74 -2.98 40.35 19.44
CA PRO A 74 -2.32 41.14 18.40
C PRO A 74 -0.96 40.53 18.06
N ALA A 75 -0.59 40.58 16.78
CA ALA A 75 0.67 40.04 16.29
C ALA A 75 1.87 40.60 17.07
N GLN A 76 2.77 39.71 17.48
CA GLN A 76 3.93 40.06 18.28
C GLN A 76 4.97 40.79 17.43
N THR A 77 5.75 41.67 18.05
CA THR A 77 6.97 42.20 17.43
C THR A 77 8.02 41.10 17.34
N VAL A 78 8.60 40.90 16.15
CA VAL A 78 9.79 40.05 15.98
C VAL A 78 10.91 40.55 16.90
N PRO A 79 11.52 39.70 17.74
CA PRO A 79 12.64 40.11 18.58
C PRO A 79 13.95 40.19 17.79
N ASP A 80 14.86 41.04 18.25
CA ASP A 80 16.25 41.04 17.82
C ASP A 80 16.90 39.66 18.00
N LYS A 81 17.87 39.34 17.15
CA LYS A 81 18.56 38.05 17.02
C LYS A 81 17.65 36.84 16.69
N LEU A 82 16.46 37.07 16.08
CA LEU A 82 15.66 35.98 15.51
C LEU A 82 16.22 35.52 14.15
N VAL A 83 16.44 34.22 14.02
CA VAL A 83 16.94 33.56 12.80
C VAL A 83 16.00 32.41 12.42
N VAL A 84 15.62 32.31 11.14
CA VAL A 84 14.87 31.19 10.57
C VAL A 84 15.84 30.29 9.83
N LEU A 85 15.88 29.00 10.18
CA LEU A 85 16.75 28.02 9.54
C LEU A 85 15.97 27.14 8.55
N THR A 86 16.40 27.11 7.29
CA THR A 86 15.77 26.32 6.23
C THR A 86 16.78 25.47 5.47
N PHE A 87 16.40 24.22 5.20
CA PHE A 87 17.24 23.20 4.55
C PHE A 87 16.49 22.54 3.39
N ASP A 88 17.06 22.60 2.18
CA ASP A 88 16.37 22.31 0.93
C ASP A 88 16.86 21.01 0.26
N ASP A 89 16.12 20.57 -0.76
CA ASP A 89 16.39 19.41 -1.62
C ASP A 89 16.32 18.01 -0.98
N ALA A 90 15.95 17.89 0.30
CA ALA A 90 15.94 16.62 1.04
C ALA A 90 17.29 15.85 1.00
N VAL A 91 18.43 16.55 0.97
CA VAL A 91 19.77 15.94 0.86
C VAL A 91 20.07 15.02 2.04
N LYS A 92 20.72 13.87 1.81
CA LYS A 92 20.97 12.82 2.83
C LYS A 92 21.68 13.34 4.08
N SER A 93 22.54 14.35 3.92
CA SER A 93 23.24 15.03 5.02
C SER A 93 22.33 15.75 6.01
N HIS A 94 21.10 16.10 5.62
CA HIS A 94 20.06 16.63 6.51
C HIS A 94 19.84 15.69 7.71
N ARG A 95 19.65 14.39 7.44
CA ARG A 95 19.39 13.38 8.47
C ARG A 95 20.67 12.90 9.14
N THR A 96 21.76 12.72 8.40
CA THR A 96 22.99 12.10 8.93
C THR A 96 23.91 13.07 9.68
N PHE A 97 23.80 14.38 9.45
CA PHE A 97 24.69 15.39 10.04
C PHE A 97 23.95 16.61 10.62
N VAL A 98 23.05 17.23 9.84
CA VAL A 98 22.46 18.53 10.19
C VAL A 98 21.46 18.44 11.35
N ALA A 99 20.41 17.61 11.22
CA ALA A 99 19.36 17.51 12.22
C ALA A 99 19.86 17.05 13.61
N PRO A 100 20.81 16.08 13.73
CA PRO A 100 21.45 15.79 15.01
C PRO A 100 22.15 17.01 15.63
N MET A 101 22.96 17.76 14.86
CA MET A 101 23.69 18.92 15.37
C MET A 101 22.76 20.06 15.81
N LEU A 102 21.70 20.34 15.06
CA LEU A 102 20.69 21.32 15.44
C LEU A 102 19.97 20.92 16.74
N LYS A 103 19.71 19.62 16.93
CA LYS A 103 19.08 19.07 18.14
C LYS A 103 19.99 19.21 19.37
N GLU A 104 21.28 18.93 19.24
CA GLU A 104 22.29 19.14 20.28
C GLU A 104 22.41 20.62 20.68
N LEU A 105 22.33 21.52 19.70
CA LEU A 105 22.35 22.97 19.94
C LEU A 105 21.01 23.54 20.43
N GLY A 106 19.93 22.75 20.42
CA GLY A 106 18.59 23.20 20.82
C GLY A 106 17.99 24.25 19.87
N PHE A 107 18.30 24.17 18.58
CA PHE A 107 17.75 25.02 17.53
C PHE A 107 16.58 24.33 16.81
N ALA A 108 15.59 25.10 16.36
CA ALA A 108 14.55 24.62 15.45
C ALA A 108 14.83 25.08 14.01
N ALA A 109 14.30 24.32 13.04
CA ALA A 109 14.51 24.50 11.61
C ALA A 109 13.39 23.82 10.79
N THR A 110 13.30 24.18 9.51
CA THR A 110 12.42 23.55 8.51
C THR A 110 13.24 22.82 7.45
N PHE A 111 12.88 21.56 7.19
CA PHE A 111 13.45 20.74 6.13
C PHE A 111 12.43 20.63 4.99
N PHE A 112 12.74 21.18 3.83
CA PHE A 112 11.88 21.21 2.66
C PHE A 112 12.17 20.00 1.76
N VAL A 113 11.11 19.21 1.50
CA VAL A 113 11.27 17.89 0.85
C VAL A 113 10.58 17.82 -0.51
N THR A 114 11.29 17.24 -1.49
CA THR A 114 10.83 17.00 -2.86
C THR A 114 11.21 15.61 -3.31
N HIS A 115 10.32 14.94 -4.06
CA HIS A 115 10.51 13.55 -4.44
C HIS A 115 11.51 13.36 -5.59
N GLY A 116 11.61 14.32 -6.53
CA GLY A 116 12.30 14.16 -7.81
C GLY A 116 13.78 13.76 -7.75
N TRP A 117 14.43 13.89 -6.58
CA TRP A 117 15.80 13.47 -6.34
C TRP A 117 15.94 12.26 -5.39
N MET A 118 14.90 11.93 -4.62
CA MET A 118 14.90 10.86 -3.60
C MET A 118 15.05 9.44 -4.18
N ASN A 119 15.00 9.29 -5.50
CA ASN A 119 15.28 8.04 -6.19
C ASN A 119 16.78 7.67 -6.20
N ASP A 120 17.68 8.58 -5.79
CA ASP A 120 19.05 8.24 -5.39
C ASP A 120 19.19 8.25 -3.84
N PRO A 121 19.08 7.08 -3.17
CA PRO A 121 19.19 6.98 -1.71
C PRO A 121 20.61 7.18 -1.17
N THR A 122 21.60 7.37 -2.06
CA THR A 122 23.01 7.66 -1.70
C THR A 122 23.14 9.12 -1.28
N ASN A 123 22.62 10.03 -2.12
CA ASN A 123 22.77 11.47 -1.96
C ASN A 123 21.53 12.15 -1.36
N PHE A 124 20.35 11.52 -1.44
CA PHE A 124 19.09 12.08 -0.95
C PHE A 124 18.42 11.20 0.12
N MET A 125 17.57 11.81 0.93
CA MET A 125 16.82 11.14 1.99
C MET A 125 15.75 10.20 1.44
N SER A 126 15.46 9.15 2.21
CA SER A 126 14.22 8.38 2.09
C SER A 126 13.08 9.06 2.88
N TRP A 127 11.84 8.64 2.63
CA TRP A 127 10.70 9.05 3.46
C TRP A 127 10.84 8.65 4.94
N GLN A 128 11.67 7.66 5.27
CA GLN A 128 11.98 7.28 6.65
C GLN A 128 12.99 8.23 7.30
N ASP A 129 14.04 8.66 6.58
CA ASP A 129 14.97 9.69 7.06
C ASP A 129 14.22 10.99 7.42
N ILE A 130 13.22 11.37 6.60
CA ILE A 130 12.35 12.53 6.81
C ILE A 130 11.46 12.35 8.06
N ALA A 131 10.90 11.15 8.27
CA ALA A 131 10.13 10.82 9.46
C ALA A 131 10.97 10.93 10.74
N GLU A 132 12.21 10.47 10.70
CA GLU A 132 13.16 10.56 11.83
C GLU A 132 13.59 12.01 12.11
N ILE A 133 13.74 12.86 11.08
CA ILE A 133 13.91 14.32 11.29
C ILE A 133 12.68 14.92 11.98
N HIS A 134 11.47 14.50 11.63
CA HIS A 134 10.27 14.94 12.32
C HIS A 134 10.24 14.50 13.80
N GLU A 135 10.66 13.26 14.11
CA GLU A 135 10.83 12.79 15.50
C GLU A 135 11.88 13.54 16.30
N MET A 136 12.85 14.19 15.64
CA MET A 136 13.78 15.10 16.31
C MET A 136 13.14 16.44 16.72
N GLY A 137 11.92 16.74 16.26
CA GLY A 137 11.12 17.92 16.60
C GLY A 137 10.98 18.96 15.47
N PHE A 138 11.67 18.76 14.36
CA PHE A 138 11.76 19.72 13.27
C PHE A 138 10.46 19.85 12.46
N GLU A 139 10.36 20.91 11.67
CA GLU A 139 9.30 21.07 10.67
C GLU A 139 9.70 20.38 9.37
N ILE A 140 8.76 19.66 8.75
CA ILE A 140 8.86 19.21 7.37
C ILE A 140 8.00 20.14 6.51
N GLY A 141 8.63 20.82 5.54
CA GLY A 141 8.00 21.68 4.55
C GLY A 141 7.90 20.99 3.19
N ASN A 142 6.98 21.42 2.33
CA ASN A 142 6.78 20.85 1.00
C ASN A 142 7.65 21.58 -0.05
N HIS A 143 8.27 20.85 -0.98
CA HIS A 143 9.07 21.42 -2.09
C HIS A 143 8.65 20.86 -3.46
N SER A 144 7.37 20.45 -3.60
CA SER A 144 6.75 19.80 -4.77
C SER A 144 7.25 18.38 -5.06
N TRP A 145 6.68 17.71 -6.07
CA TRP A 145 7.05 16.33 -6.42
C TRP A 145 8.18 16.30 -7.46
N THR A 146 8.09 17.15 -8.50
CA THR A 146 9.00 17.18 -9.65
C THR A 146 9.99 18.37 -9.65
N HIS A 147 9.92 19.26 -8.64
CA HIS A 147 10.69 20.51 -8.55
C HIS A 147 10.68 21.38 -9.84
N PRO A 148 9.49 21.77 -10.37
CA PRO A 148 9.38 22.56 -11.60
C PRO A 148 9.41 24.08 -11.33
N ASP A 149 9.66 24.86 -12.39
CA ASP A 149 9.59 26.33 -12.33
C ASP A 149 8.13 26.82 -12.20
N PHE A 150 7.72 27.23 -11.01
CA PHE A 150 6.34 27.67 -10.72
C PHE A 150 6.06 29.14 -11.07
N SER A 151 7.02 29.88 -11.64
CA SER A 151 6.72 31.18 -12.26
C SER A 151 6.01 31.05 -13.62
N ILE A 152 6.09 29.86 -14.24
CA ILE A 152 5.40 29.49 -15.47
C ILE A 152 3.95 29.09 -15.17
N PRO A 153 2.92 29.75 -15.76
CA PRO A 153 1.51 29.44 -15.46
C PRO A 153 1.11 27.97 -15.71
N LYS A 154 1.66 27.32 -16.74
CA LYS A 154 1.42 25.89 -17.03
C LYS A 154 1.83 24.97 -15.88
N ASN A 155 2.88 25.33 -15.13
CA ASN A 155 3.35 24.58 -13.97
C ASN A 155 2.55 24.96 -12.71
N ALA A 156 2.21 26.24 -12.55
CA ALA A 156 1.40 26.73 -11.42
C ALA A 156 0.03 26.05 -11.32
N VAL A 157 -0.62 25.73 -12.46
CA VAL A 157 -1.87 24.95 -12.47
C VAL A 157 -1.69 23.57 -11.83
N ARG A 158 -0.60 22.85 -12.17
CA ARG A 158 -0.29 21.50 -11.66
C ARG A 158 0.13 21.46 -10.18
N LEU A 159 0.37 22.62 -9.54
CA LEU A 159 0.89 22.71 -8.18
C LEU A 159 0.01 21.97 -7.15
N ALA A 160 -1.31 21.87 -7.37
CA ALA A 160 -2.19 21.11 -6.47
C ALA A 160 -1.87 19.61 -6.44
N GLY A 161 -1.68 18.99 -7.61
CA GLY A 161 -1.27 17.59 -7.70
C GLY A 161 0.14 17.36 -7.13
N GLU A 162 1.09 18.22 -7.51
CA GLU A 162 2.48 18.18 -7.02
C GLU A 162 2.56 18.19 -5.48
N LEU A 163 1.83 19.09 -4.82
CA LEU A 163 1.78 19.18 -3.36
C LEU A 163 1.09 17.95 -2.74
N TYR A 164 -0.04 17.52 -3.31
CA TYR A 164 -0.81 16.38 -2.82
C TYR A 164 -0.01 15.07 -2.82
N LEU A 165 0.85 14.84 -3.83
CA LEU A 165 1.68 13.62 -3.87
C LEU A 165 2.70 13.58 -2.72
N VAL A 166 3.37 14.70 -2.43
CA VAL A 166 4.28 14.83 -1.27
C VAL A 166 3.53 14.66 0.04
N ASP A 167 2.41 15.38 0.22
CA ASP A 167 1.56 15.26 1.42
C ASP A 167 1.11 13.81 1.66
N ARG A 168 0.78 13.08 0.58
CA ARG A 168 0.32 11.69 0.62
C ARG A 168 1.45 10.70 0.88
N ALA A 169 2.69 11.00 0.51
CA ALA A 169 3.86 10.21 0.93
C ALA A 169 4.17 10.43 2.42
N LEU A 170 4.13 11.68 2.89
CA LEU A 170 4.30 12.04 4.30
C LEU A 170 3.22 11.38 5.19
N ASP A 171 1.97 11.34 4.75
CA ASP A 171 0.85 10.67 5.43
C ASP A 171 1.09 9.15 5.67
N GLN A 172 1.96 8.51 4.89
CA GLN A 172 2.27 7.08 4.95
C GLN A 172 3.52 6.73 5.80
N THR A 173 4.28 7.74 6.22
CA THR A 173 5.51 7.58 7.04
C THR A 173 5.24 7.00 8.43
N LYS A 174 6.29 6.47 9.08
CA LYS A 174 6.20 5.86 10.43
C LYS A 174 7.35 6.35 11.33
N PRO A 175 7.06 7.21 12.33
CA PRO A 175 5.74 7.79 12.63
C PRO A 175 5.25 8.73 11.52
N LYS A 176 3.94 8.98 11.50
CA LYS A 176 3.30 9.84 10.50
C LYS A 176 3.73 11.29 10.68
N VAL A 177 4.36 11.86 9.65
CA VAL A 177 4.59 13.30 9.52
C VAL A 177 3.25 14.02 9.21
N PRO A 178 2.94 15.15 9.87
CA PRO A 178 1.80 16.00 9.53
C PRO A 178 1.88 16.59 8.11
N ARG A 179 0.73 16.95 7.52
CA ARG A 179 0.69 17.73 6.27
C ARG A 179 1.48 19.04 6.46
N PRO A 180 2.44 19.37 5.58
CA PRO A 180 3.16 20.63 5.60
C PRO A 180 2.23 21.86 5.57
N VAL A 181 2.64 22.91 6.28
CA VAL A 181 2.00 24.24 6.25
C VAL A 181 2.91 25.30 5.62
N SER A 182 4.15 24.93 5.31
CA SER A 182 5.17 25.74 4.67
C SER A 182 5.59 25.12 3.33
N PHE A 183 5.87 25.99 2.35
CA PHE A 183 6.37 25.61 1.02
C PHE A 183 7.71 26.30 0.70
N ALA A 184 8.53 25.67 -0.14
CA ALA A 184 9.73 26.28 -0.70
C ALA A 184 9.58 26.46 -2.21
N TRP A 185 9.82 27.68 -2.70
CA TRP A 185 9.72 28.02 -4.12
C TRP A 185 10.85 27.36 -4.91
N CYS A 186 10.50 26.39 -5.76
CA CYS A 186 11.44 25.52 -6.48
C CYS A 186 12.40 26.33 -7.38
N GLY A 187 13.70 26.09 -7.25
CA GLY A 187 14.75 26.88 -7.92
C GLY A 187 14.70 28.38 -7.57
N ASN A 188 14.11 28.74 -6.43
CA ASN A 188 13.77 30.11 -6.04
C ASN A 188 12.83 30.85 -7.03
N THR A 189 12.07 30.11 -7.85
CA THR A 189 11.14 30.65 -8.86
C THR A 189 9.70 30.74 -8.33
N PHE A 190 8.99 31.84 -8.63
CA PHE A 190 7.63 32.08 -8.16
C PHE A 190 6.81 32.97 -9.10
N GLY A 191 5.48 32.90 -9.00
CA GLY A 191 4.55 33.70 -9.79
C GLY A 191 3.13 33.79 -9.15
N PRO A 192 2.28 34.72 -9.63
CA PRO A 192 0.98 35.02 -9.02
C PRO A 192 0.05 33.81 -8.92
N GLU A 193 -0.07 33.01 -9.98
CA GLU A 193 -0.99 31.86 -10.00
C GLU A 193 -0.58 30.80 -8.97
N GLY A 194 0.73 30.57 -8.79
CA GLY A 194 1.23 29.66 -7.77
C GLY A 194 0.95 30.16 -6.35
N ALA A 195 1.13 31.47 -6.12
CA ALA A 195 0.91 32.07 -4.80
C ALA A 195 -0.57 32.04 -4.42
N GLN A 196 -1.47 32.31 -5.38
CA GLN A 196 -2.91 32.08 -5.22
C GLN A 196 -3.20 30.61 -4.91
N ARG A 197 -2.63 29.66 -5.67
CA ARG A 197 -2.91 28.23 -5.51
C ARG A 197 -2.45 27.67 -4.16
N LEU A 198 -1.34 28.18 -3.60
CA LEU A 198 -0.91 27.87 -2.23
C LEU A 198 -1.93 28.35 -1.19
N ALA A 199 -2.46 29.57 -1.35
CA ALA A 199 -3.48 30.12 -0.44
C ALA A 199 -4.79 29.32 -0.49
N GLU A 200 -5.26 28.95 -1.68
CA GLU A 200 -6.43 28.08 -1.89
C GLU A 200 -6.29 26.71 -1.20
N LEU A 201 -5.07 26.16 -1.18
CA LEU A 201 -4.72 24.87 -0.56
C LEU A 201 -4.39 24.98 0.94
N GLY A 202 -4.55 26.17 1.54
CA GLY A 202 -4.36 26.40 2.98
C GLY A 202 -2.90 26.41 3.44
N TYR A 203 -1.92 26.59 2.53
CA TYR A 203 -0.53 26.80 2.93
C TYR A 203 -0.40 28.15 3.65
N LYS A 204 0.27 28.15 4.81
CA LYS A 204 0.40 29.32 5.69
C LYS A 204 1.62 30.16 5.40
N PHE A 205 2.67 29.54 4.88
CA PHE A 205 3.97 30.14 4.61
C PHE A 205 4.56 29.62 3.30
N ALA A 206 5.34 30.44 2.60
CA ALA A 206 6.24 29.98 1.57
C ALA A 206 7.47 30.89 1.46
N ARG A 207 8.64 30.27 1.28
CA ARG A 207 9.94 30.95 1.23
C ARG A 207 10.55 30.87 -0.16
N ARG A 208 11.06 32.02 -0.61
CA ARG A 208 11.77 32.25 -1.89
C ARG A 208 13.21 32.66 -1.60
N GLY A 209 14.08 32.54 -2.60
CA GLY A 209 15.46 33.01 -2.51
C GLY A 209 15.59 34.53 -2.36
N GLN A 210 16.83 35.02 -2.38
CA GLN A 210 17.16 36.45 -2.22
C GLN A 210 16.64 37.37 -3.35
N GLN A 211 16.17 36.79 -4.46
CA GLN A 211 15.72 37.50 -5.65
C GLN A 211 14.22 37.84 -5.59
N PRO A 212 13.76 38.95 -6.22
CA PRO A 212 14.49 39.83 -7.13
C PRO A 212 15.40 40.90 -6.51
N GLU A 213 15.43 41.05 -5.18
CA GLU A 213 16.14 42.16 -4.52
C GLU A 213 17.68 42.10 -4.63
N THR A 214 18.28 40.90 -4.75
CA THR A 214 19.72 40.74 -5.04
C THR A 214 19.99 40.17 -6.44
N ARG A 215 21.25 40.26 -6.87
CA ARG A 215 21.71 39.67 -8.12
C ARG A 215 22.10 38.21 -7.90
N ASN A 216 21.55 37.31 -8.72
CA ASN A 216 21.90 35.89 -8.70
C ASN A 216 23.41 35.65 -8.86
N GLY A 217 23.93 34.59 -8.22
CA GLY A 217 25.32 34.17 -8.34
C GLY A 217 26.35 35.11 -7.71
N LYS A 218 25.93 36.03 -6.83
CA LYS A 218 26.82 36.94 -6.11
C LYS A 218 26.75 36.78 -4.61
N LEU A 219 27.86 37.10 -3.95
CA LEU A 219 27.99 37.17 -2.49
C LEU A 219 27.34 38.45 -1.91
N GLU A 220 26.09 38.71 -2.27
CA GLU A 220 25.28 39.85 -1.82
C GLU A 220 24.35 39.41 -0.66
N ILE A 221 24.11 40.29 0.32
CA ILE A 221 23.20 40.01 1.45
C ILE A 221 21.78 40.33 1.01
N GLY A 222 20.87 39.36 1.14
CA GLY A 222 19.46 39.46 0.79
C GLY A 222 18.60 40.21 1.79
N PRO A 223 17.28 40.34 1.53
CA PRO A 223 16.37 41.00 2.44
C PRO A 223 16.21 40.23 3.75
N THR A 224 16.11 40.95 4.85
CA THR A 224 15.53 40.47 6.11
C THR A 224 14.01 40.32 5.98
N TYR A 225 13.41 39.35 6.67
CA TYR A 225 11.96 39.18 6.69
C TYR A 225 11.32 40.13 7.71
N ASP A 226 10.46 40.99 7.19
CA ASP A 226 9.59 41.91 7.93
C ASP A 226 8.12 41.54 7.60
N PRO A 227 7.34 41.01 8.56
CA PRO A 227 5.97 40.55 8.32
C PRO A 227 4.98 41.69 8.01
N LYS A 228 5.38 42.97 8.19
CA LYS A 228 4.57 44.14 7.81
C LYS A 228 4.82 44.58 6.36
N ARG A 229 5.84 44.02 5.71
CA ARG A 229 6.24 44.35 4.33
C ARG A 229 6.05 43.17 3.38
N PHE A 230 6.45 41.98 3.80
CA PHE A 230 6.50 40.79 2.94
C PHE A 230 5.36 39.84 3.26
N HIS A 231 4.65 39.40 2.22
CA HIS A 231 3.57 38.44 2.38
C HIS A 231 4.14 37.09 2.88
N PRO A 232 3.49 36.37 3.83
CA PRO A 232 4.04 35.12 4.35
C PRO A 232 4.21 34.00 3.31
N LEU A 233 3.62 34.12 2.11
CA LEU A 233 3.87 33.23 0.97
C LEU A 233 5.07 33.65 0.08
N LEU A 234 5.79 34.72 0.43
CA LEU A 234 6.92 35.28 -0.33
C LEU A 234 8.05 35.72 0.61
N ILE A 235 8.28 34.95 1.68
CA ILE A 235 9.37 35.18 2.65
C ILE A 235 10.71 35.17 1.91
N PRO A 236 11.52 36.24 1.94
CA PRO A 236 12.82 36.30 1.29
C PRO A 236 13.89 35.56 2.10
N THR A 237 14.78 34.84 1.41
CA THR A 237 16.08 34.43 1.96
C THR A 237 16.96 35.67 2.18
N THR A 238 17.53 35.80 3.37
CA THR A 238 18.55 36.82 3.68
C THR A 238 19.95 36.32 3.31
N GLY A 239 20.25 35.04 3.58
CA GLY A 239 21.53 34.43 3.23
C GLY A 239 21.36 33.04 2.63
N ASP A 240 21.92 32.84 1.43
CA ASP A 240 21.88 31.57 0.69
C ASP A 240 23.28 30.94 0.70
N ALA A 241 23.42 29.84 1.44
CA ALA A 241 24.71 29.24 1.75
C ALA A 241 25.26 28.41 0.58
N ASN A 242 26.53 28.65 0.25
CA ASN A 242 27.23 28.01 -0.87
C ASN A 242 28.73 27.88 -0.56
N THR A 243 29.48 27.27 -1.47
CA THR A 243 30.92 26.97 -1.32
C THR A 243 31.82 28.17 -1.08
N ASN A 244 31.37 29.39 -1.41
CA ASN A 244 32.15 30.63 -1.27
C ASN A 244 31.78 31.43 -0.01
N TRP A 245 30.87 30.94 0.85
CA TRP A 245 30.56 31.60 2.11
C TRP A 245 31.71 31.45 3.12
N THR A 246 32.05 32.56 3.79
CA THR A 246 33.01 32.62 4.89
C THR A 246 32.28 32.96 6.19
N LEU A 247 32.89 32.64 7.34
CA LEU A 247 32.33 33.03 8.66
C LEU A 247 32.13 34.55 8.75
N GLU A 248 33.12 35.34 8.33
CA GLU A 248 33.02 36.81 8.25
C GLU A 248 31.84 37.31 7.38
N HIS A 249 31.47 36.60 6.31
CA HIS A 249 30.26 36.91 5.55
C HIS A 249 29.00 36.52 6.33
N PHE A 250 28.95 35.31 6.88
CA PHE A 250 27.85 34.82 7.70
C PHE A 250 27.53 35.75 8.87
N GLU A 251 28.53 36.23 9.60
CA GLU A 251 28.39 37.20 10.69
C GLU A 251 27.68 38.48 10.24
N ARG A 252 28.05 39.04 9.08
CA ARG A 252 27.40 40.23 8.49
C ARG A 252 25.96 39.98 8.05
N VAL A 253 25.59 38.74 7.73
CA VAL A 253 24.20 38.35 7.42
C VAL A 253 23.39 38.30 8.71
N VAL A 254 23.84 37.56 9.72
CA VAL A 254 23.07 37.37 10.97
C VAL A 254 23.00 38.64 11.84
N ALA A 255 23.99 39.53 11.72
CA ALA A 255 23.95 40.88 12.31
C ALA A 255 22.79 41.77 11.80
N ARG A 256 22.05 41.35 10.76
CA ARG A 256 20.83 42.04 10.30
C ARG A 256 19.57 41.70 11.09
N ALA A 257 19.60 40.71 11.99
CA ALA A 257 18.45 40.30 12.80
C ALA A 257 18.17 41.33 13.93
N THR A 258 17.58 42.46 13.58
CA THR A 258 17.31 43.59 14.50
C THR A 258 16.15 44.46 13.98
N ASN A 259 15.66 45.40 14.79
CA ASN A 259 14.63 46.37 14.44
C ASN A 259 13.29 45.75 14.01
N GLY A 260 12.92 44.61 14.60
CA GLY A 260 11.67 43.93 14.26
C GLY A 260 11.71 43.09 12.99
N GLN A 261 12.91 42.68 12.54
CA GLN A 261 13.10 41.88 11.33
C GLN A 261 13.90 40.60 11.60
N ALA A 262 13.50 39.50 10.98
CA ALA A 262 14.17 38.20 11.10
C ALA A 262 15.19 37.99 9.97
N VAL A 263 16.27 37.27 10.25
CA VAL A 263 17.19 36.77 9.22
C VAL A 263 16.74 35.37 8.80
N VAL A 264 16.60 35.15 7.50
CA VAL A 264 16.23 33.84 6.92
C VAL A 264 17.45 33.24 6.24
N LEU A 265 17.83 32.04 6.66
CA LEU A 265 18.98 31.31 6.13
C LEU A 265 18.53 30.09 5.33
N GLN A 266 19.01 29.99 4.09
CA GLN A 266 18.81 28.87 3.18
C GLN A 266 20.11 28.08 3.07
N PHE A 267 20.00 26.77 3.25
CA PHE A 267 21.05 25.78 3.05
C PHE A 267 20.50 24.66 2.17
N HIS A 268 21.35 24.00 1.40
CA HIS A 268 21.00 22.79 0.66
C HIS A 268 21.60 21.60 1.43
N GLY A 269 22.56 20.85 0.87
CA GLY A 269 23.31 19.84 1.63
C GLY A 269 24.50 20.38 2.45
N ALA A 270 24.81 19.69 3.56
CA ALA A 270 26.04 19.88 4.34
C ALA A 270 26.66 18.54 4.82
N PRO A 271 27.40 17.81 3.96
CA PRO A 271 27.78 18.20 2.61
C PRO A 271 26.63 18.03 1.62
N ASP A 272 26.66 18.79 0.52
CA ASP A 272 25.95 18.43 -0.71
C ASP A 272 26.92 17.73 -1.67
N ILE A 273 26.53 16.61 -2.24
CA ILE A 273 27.37 15.84 -3.18
C ILE A 273 26.76 15.88 -4.58
N ALA A 274 25.44 15.96 -4.69
CA ALA A 274 24.75 16.05 -5.98
C ALA A 274 24.79 17.48 -6.54
N HIS A 275 24.69 18.50 -5.69
CA HIS A 275 24.61 19.91 -6.06
C HIS A 275 25.85 20.72 -5.56
N PRO A 276 27.07 20.45 -6.05
CA PRO A 276 28.32 21.03 -5.51
C PRO A 276 28.43 22.57 -5.62
N TRP A 277 27.52 23.24 -6.34
CA TRP A 277 27.46 24.71 -6.40
C TRP A 277 26.74 25.35 -5.20
N VAL A 278 25.87 24.61 -4.50
CA VAL A 278 25.18 25.03 -3.25
C VAL A 278 25.67 24.28 -2.00
N HIS A 279 26.66 23.40 -2.16
CA HIS A 279 27.33 22.70 -1.06
C HIS A 279 27.80 23.66 0.04
N THR A 280 27.41 23.38 1.28
CA THR A 280 28.02 23.97 2.48
C THR A 280 28.98 22.95 3.11
N PRO A 281 30.28 23.26 3.29
CA PRO A 281 31.18 22.29 3.92
C PRO A 281 30.79 22.00 5.38
N PRO A 282 30.89 20.74 5.86
CA PRO A 282 30.41 20.35 7.19
C PRO A 282 31.02 21.15 8.34
N GLU A 283 32.30 21.50 8.24
CA GLU A 283 33.01 22.32 9.22
C GLU A 283 32.65 23.81 9.10
N ARG A 284 32.29 24.31 7.91
CA ARG A 284 31.73 25.66 7.76
C ARG A 284 30.37 25.78 8.44
N LEU A 285 29.47 24.80 8.24
CA LEU A 285 28.17 24.78 8.92
C LEU A 285 28.33 24.71 10.45
N ARG A 286 29.28 23.91 10.95
CA ARG A 286 29.57 23.85 12.39
C ARG A 286 29.96 25.22 12.95
N ASP A 287 30.88 25.93 12.30
CA ASP A 287 31.29 27.28 12.73
C ASP A 287 30.12 28.27 12.74
N TYR A 288 29.25 28.23 11.71
CA TYR A 288 28.05 29.08 11.63
C TYR A 288 27.08 28.83 12.79
N LEU A 289 26.79 27.56 13.08
CA LEU A 289 25.87 27.18 14.16
C LEU A 289 26.48 27.41 15.56
N ALA A 290 27.79 27.25 15.72
CA ALA A 290 28.51 27.62 16.93
C ALA A 290 28.43 29.14 17.19
N TYR A 291 28.73 29.97 16.18
CA TYR A 291 28.63 31.43 16.29
C TYR A 291 27.22 31.88 16.72
N LEU A 292 26.16 31.30 16.12
CA LEU A 292 24.77 31.57 16.51
C LEU A 292 24.51 31.24 17.98
N LYS A 293 25.05 30.12 18.48
CA LYS A 293 24.85 29.66 19.86
C LYS A 293 25.58 30.54 20.87
N GLU A 294 26.86 30.83 20.60
CA GLU A 294 27.74 31.66 21.42
C GLU A 294 27.22 33.10 21.52
N ASN A 295 26.74 33.66 20.41
CA ASN A 295 26.18 35.02 20.37
C ASN A 295 24.69 35.09 20.74
N HIS A 296 24.11 34.00 21.25
CA HIS A 296 22.74 33.91 21.77
C HIS A 296 21.65 34.30 20.76
N PHE A 297 21.76 33.83 19.51
CA PHE A 297 20.69 33.92 18.52
C PHE A 297 19.58 32.89 18.79
N ARG A 298 18.33 33.27 18.47
CA ARG A 298 17.16 32.39 18.57
C ARG A 298 16.83 31.81 17.20
N CYS A 299 17.16 30.54 16.98
CA CYS A 299 16.88 29.82 15.74
C CYS A 299 15.51 29.13 15.78
N ILE A 300 14.67 29.37 14.77
CA ILE A 300 13.30 28.86 14.66
C ILE A 300 13.00 28.20 13.29
N ALA A 301 11.94 27.39 13.24
CA ALA A 301 11.36 26.91 12.00
C ALA A 301 10.42 27.96 11.37
N VAL A 302 10.09 27.80 10.09
CA VAL A 302 9.19 28.70 9.32
C VAL A 302 7.79 28.74 9.92
N ARG A 303 7.21 27.61 10.34
CA ARG A 303 5.91 27.58 11.05
C ARG A 303 5.89 28.44 12.32
N ASP A 304 7.03 28.59 12.98
CA ASP A 304 7.15 29.29 14.26
C ASP A 304 7.14 30.83 14.07
N LEU A 305 7.03 31.32 12.83
CA LEU A 305 6.77 32.72 12.50
C LEU A 305 5.33 33.15 12.79
N GLU A 306 4.38 32.22 12.91
CA GLU A 306 2.94 32.51 13.09
C GLU A 306 2.61 33.58 14.16
N PRO A 307 3.26 33.62 15.35
CA PRO A 307 2.97 34.64 16.36
C PRO A 307 3.28 36.08 15.94
N TYR A 308 4.04 36.28 14.87
CA TYR A 308 4.43 37.59 14.33
C TYR A 308 3.63 38.01 13.09
N ILE A 309 2.67 37.20 12.63
CA ILE A 309 1.84 37.48 11.45
C ILE A 309 0.48 38.06 11.87
N ASP A 310 0.14 39.26 11.41
CA ASP A 310 -1.24 39.72 11.41
C ASP A 310 -1.99 39.04 10.25
N ARG A 311 -2.77 38.01 10.57
CA ARG A 311 -3.55 37.24 9.57
C ARG A 311 -4.81 37.97 9.09
N ASP A 312 -5.26 38.99 9.83
CA ASP A 312 -6.42 39.82 9.44
C ASP A 312 -5.99 41.00 8.54
N HIS A 313 -4.74 41.45 8.65
CA HIS A 313 -4.16 42.59 7.91
C HIS A 313 -2.84 42.25 7.19
N LEU A 314 -2.85 41.20 6.37
CA LEU A 314 -1.69 40.79 5.56
C LEU A 314 -1.20 41.92 4.62
N PRO A 315 0.13 42.09 4.43
CA PRO A 315 0.66 43.19 3.63
C PRO A 315 0.36 43.01 2.14
N ALA A 316 0.06 44.13 1.47
CA ALA A 316 -0.11 44.22 0.02
C ALA A 316 1.24 44.17 -0.72
N ASP A 317 1.94 43.05 -0.57
CA ASP A 317 3.27 42.82 -1.14
C ASP A 317 3.20 42.85 -2.69
N PRO A 318 3.92 43.76 -3.37
CA PRO A 318 3.92 43.83 -4.83
C PRO A 318 4.47 42.55 -5.48
N MET A 319 5.25 41.75 -4.76
CA MET A 319 5.77 40.48 -5.27
C MET A 319 4.68 39.43 -5.49
N LEU A 320 3.49 39.58 -4.91
CA LEU A 320 2.32 38.74 -5.24
C LEU A 320 1.89 38.84 -6.70
N ASN A 321 2.24 39.94 -7.38
CA ASN A 321 1.93 40.17 -8.80
C ASN A 321 3.18 40.02 -9.70
N PHE A 322 4.30 39.58 -9.15
CA PHE A 322 5.60 39.50 -9.83
C PHE A 322 5.93 38.06 -10.26
N ARG A 323 6.79 37.90 -11.27
CA ARG A 323 7.38 36.62 -11.66
C ARG A 323 8.89 36.67 -11.49
N GLN A 324 9.43 35.66 -10.81
CA GLN A 324 10.88 35.45 -10.67
C GLN A 324 11.24 34.10 -11.32
N PRO A 325 12.15 34.05 -12.31
CA PRO A 325 12.88 35.18 -12.91
C PRO A 325 11.96 36.17 -13.64
N PRO A 326 12.40 37.44 -13.81
CA PRO A 326 11.63 38.42 -14.58
C PRO A 326 11.53 37.94 -16.03
N ARG A 327 10.30 37.66 -16.46
CA ARG A 327 9.97 37.30 -17.85
C ARG A 327 9.07 38.38 -18.43
N SER A 328 9.10 38.52 -19.75
CA SER A 328 8.00 39.16 -20.47
C SER A 328 6.66 38.53 -20.02
N PRO A 329 5.53 39.25 -20.07
CA PRO A 329 4.22 38.64 -19.94
C PRO A 329 3.99 37.65 -21.09
N GLU A 330 4.46 36.41 -20.92
CA GLU A 330 4.06 35.29 -21.74
C GLU A 330 2.53 35.26 -21.71
N ARG A 331 1.91 35.28 -22.90
CA ARG A 331 0.49 34.93 -22.98
C ARG A 331 0.34 33.58 -22.31
N LEU A 332 -0.53 33.50 -21.31
CA LEU A 332 -0.97 32.24 -20.72
C LEU A 332 -1.22 31.26 -21.86
N ALA A 333 -0.32 30.28 -22.00
CA ALA A 333 -0.48 29.18 -22.92
C ALA A 333 -1.68 28.40 -22.40
N LEU A 334 -2.83 28.65 -23.04
CA LEU A 334 -4.10 28.04 -22.68
C LEU A 334 -3.91 26.52 -22.67
N PRO A 335 -4.56 25.78 -21.75
CA PRO A 335 -4.61 24.33 -21.81
C PRO A 335 -4.98 23.85 -23.23
N ALA A 336 -4.42 22.72 -23.68
CA ALA A 336 -4.60 22.24 -25.05
C ALA A 336 -6.10 22.08 -25.39
N GLU A 337 -6.89 21.60 -24.43
CA GLU A 337 -8.35 21.54 -24.46
C GLU A 337 -9.01 22.92 -24.59
N THR A 338 -8.49 23.98 -23.96
CA THR A 338 -9.01 25.35 -24.12
C THR A 338 -8.64 25.94 -25.48
N VAL A 339 -7.47 25.62 -26.02
CA VAL A 339 -7.10 25.96 -27.42
C VAL A 339 -8.06 25.26 -28.39
N ALA A 340 -8.25 23.95 -28.24
CA ALA A 340 -9.18 23.15 -29.04
C ALA A 340 -10.64 23.63 -28.90
N THR A 341 -11.04 24.04 -27.69
CA THR A 341 -12.35 24.64 -27.42
C THR A 341 -12.57 25.90 -28.25
N ARG A 342 -11.59 26.82 -28.26
CA ARG A 342 -11.67 28.06 -29.06
C ARG A 342 -11.58 27.80 -30.57
N ALA A 343 -10.81 26.79 -30.99
CA ALA A 343 -10.66 26.43 -32.39
C ALA A 343 -11.97 25.89 -33.01
N ASN A 344 -12.79 25.17 -32.23
CA ASN A 344 -14.09 24.66 -32.65
C ASN A 344 -15.25 25.22 -31.78
N LEU A 345 -15.25 26.53 -31.57
CA LEU A 345 -16.10 27.19 -30.59
C LEU A 345 -17.61 26.95 -30.79
N GLY A 346 -18.08 26.91 -32.04
CA GLY A 346 -19.50 26.69 -32.33
C GLY A 346 -20.00 25.31 -31.88
N PHE A 347 -19.19 24.27 -32.07
CA PHE A 347 -19.48 22.94 -31.55
C PHE A 347 -19.50 22.94 -30.01
N TRP A 348 -18.45 23.46 -29.38
CA TRP A 348 -18.32 23.42 -27.92
C TRP A 348 -19.33 24.30 -27.18
N LEU A 349 -19.80 25.41 -27.77
CA LEU A 349 -20.89 26.21 -27.18
C LEU A 349 -22.25 25.52 -27.32
N GLN A 350 -22.53 24.79 -28.41
CA GLN A 350 -23.73 23.94 -28.49
C GLN A 350 -23.66 22.80 -27.47
N ASP A 351 -22.51 22.13 -27.38
CA ASP A 351 -22.25 21.04 -26.46
C ASP A 351 -22.42 21.49 -24.99
N MET A 352 -21.76 22.57 -24.59
CA MET A 352 -21.88 23.12 -23.25
C MET A 352 -23.28 23.67 -22.97
N LEU A 353 -23.78 24.63 -23.75
CA LEU A 353 -24.97 25.42 -23.38
C LEU A 353 -26.30 24.72 -23.68
N ILE A 354 -26.32 23.76 -24.61
CA ILE A 354 -27.56 23.07 -25.04
C ILE A 354 -27.56 21.60 -24.60
N ALA A 355 -26.50 20.83 -24.89
CA ALA A 355 -26.45 19.41 -24.55
C ALA A 355 -26.21 19.19 -23.04
N HIS A 356 -25.07 19.67 -22.54
CA HIS A 356 -24.67 19.52 -21.13
C HIS A 356 -25.28 20.56 -20.18
N ARG A 357 -25.95 21.59 -20.71
CA ARG A 357 -26.61 22.68 -19.95
C ARG A 357 -25.67 23.31 -18.90
N TYR A 358 -24.52 23.78 -19.36
CA TYR A 358 -23.58 24.58 -18.59
C TYR A 358 -24.15 25.97 -18.33
N THR A 359 -23.85 26.54 -17.15
CA THR A 359 -24.02 27.98 -16.93
C THR A 359 -23.05 28.76 -17.81
N TRP A 360 -23.30 30.06 -17.98
CA TRP A 360 -22.36 30.92 -18.69
C TRP A 360 -20.98 30.94 -18.03
N ASP A 361 -20.89 30.84 -16.70
CA ASP A 361 -19.62 30.84 -15.96
C ASP A 361 -18.87 29.52 -16.11
N GLU A 362 -19.56 28.37 -16.16
CA GLU A 362 -18.95 27.07 -16.48
C GLU A 362 -18.40 27.07 -17.91
N ALA A 363 -19.15 27.62 -18.88
CA ALA A 363 -18.68 27.76 -20.26
C ALA A 363 -17.53 28.78 -20.40
N ALA A 364 -17.56 29.88 -19.64
CA ALA A 364 -16.48 30.86 -19.53
C ALA A 364 -15.18 30.23 -19.00
N HIS A 365 -15.29 29.39 -17.97
CA HIS A 365 -14.17 28.64 -17.41
C HIS A 365 -13.53 27.69 -18.45
N VAL A 366 -14.31 26.84 -19.14
CA VAL A 366 -13.78 25.93 -20.19
C VAL A 366 -13.17 26.71 -21.36
N CYS A 367 -13.81 27.81 -21.79
CA CYS A 367 -13.29 28.70 -22.82
C CYS A 367 -12.07 29.53 -22.36
N GLY A 368 -11.78 29.65 -21.06
CA GLY A 368 -10.78 30.57 -20.50
C GLY A 368 -11.07 32.05 -20.78
N TRP A 369 -12.35 32.42 -20.84
CA TRP A 369 -12.83 33.77 -21.17
C TRP A 369 -13.70 34.33 -20.04
N THR A 370 -14.15 35.58 -20.16
CA THR A 370 -15.20 36.11 -19.28
C THR A 370 -16.58 35.67 -19.76
N THR A 371 -17.54 35.68 -18.84
CA THR A 371 -18.95 35.32 -19.06
C THR A 371 -19.59 36.17 -20.16
N GLU A 372 -19.29 37.47 -20.22
CA GLU A 372 -19.81 38.41 -21.23
C GLU A 372 -19.25 38.10 -22.62
N LEU A 373 -17.97 37.73 -22.72
CA LEU A 373 -17.35 37.37 -24.00
C LEU A 373 -17.88 36.04 -24.54
N VAL A 374 -18.16 35.07 -23.66
CA VAL A 374 -18.85 33.83 -24.08
C VAL A 374 -20.29 34.12 -24.54
N GLN A 375 -21.04 34.96 -23.83
CA GLN A 375 -22.37 35.40 -24.24
C GLN A 375 -22.35 36.10 -25.61
N GLN A 376 -21.41 37.02 -25.84
CA GLN A 376 -21.21 37.68 -27.13
C GLN A 376 -20.92 36.65 -28.24
N LYS A 377 -19.98 35.73 -28.02
CA LYS A 377 -19.60 34.73 -29.04
C LYS A 377 -20.72 33.72 -29.31
N ALA A 378 -21.51 33.35 -28.32
CA ALA A 378 -22.70 32.54 -28.50
C ALA A 378 -23.74 33.26 -29.38
N ALA A 379 -24.01 34.55 -29.12
CA ALA A 379 -24.93 35.37 -29.91
C ALA A 379 -24.47 35.58 -31.37
N GLU A 380 -23.17 35.82 -31.59
CA GLU A 380 -22.55 35.86 -32.93
C GLU A 380 -22.72 34.57 -33.73
N LEU A 381 -22.76 33.42 -33.03
CA LEU A 381 -22.94 32.08 -33.60
C LEU A 381 -24.41 31.62 -33.58
N HIS A 382 -25.34 32.48 -33.14
CA HIS A 382 -26.76 32.21 -32.96
C HIS A 382 -27.07 31.02 -32.01
N ILE A 383 -26.19 30.79 -31.04
CA ILE A 383 -26.31 29.79 -29.98
C ILE A 383 -26.87 30.49 -28.72
N SER A 384 -27.87 29.88 -28.10
CA SER A 384 -28.43 30.28 -26.81
C SER A 384 -28.56 29.06 -25.89
N PRO A 385 -28.43 29.22 -24.55
CA PRO A 385 -28.70 28.13 -23.62
C PRO A 385 -30.13 27.61 -23.77
N GLY A 386 -30.29 26.29 -23.71
CA GLY A 386 -31.57 25.68 -24.06
C GLY A 386 -31.72 24.24 -23.58
N SER A 387 -32.33 23.41 -24.41
CA SER A 387 -32.45 21.97 -24.20
C SER A 387 -32.36 21.26 -25.56
N PRO A 388 -31.87 20.01 -25.61
CA PRO A 388 -31.76 19.26 -26.86
C PRO A 388 -33.10 19.09 -27.57
N SER A 389 -33.04 18.99 -28.89
CA SER A 389 -34.19 18.61 -29.72
C SER A 389 -34.73 17.23 -29.33
N ALA A 390 -35.99 16.96 -29.68
CA ALA A 390 -36.61 15.69 -29.33
C ALA A 390 -36.13 14.55 -30.24
N ASN A 391 -35.36 13.60 -29.68
CA ASN A 391 -35.16 12.29 -30.29
C ASN A 391 -36.52 11.59 -30.47
N SER A 392 -36.71 10.94 -31.62
CA SER A 392 -37.81 10.02 -31.85
C SER A 392 -37.57 8.69 -31.12
N ALA A 393 -38.64 8.05 -30.67
CA ALA A 393 -38.55 6.71 -30.08
C ALA A 393 -37.99 5.72 -31.11
N GLY A 394 -36.94 4.98 -30.74
CA GLY A 394 -36.21 4.05 -31.62
C GLY A 394 -34.94 4.59 -32.27
N ALA A 395 -34.64 5.89 -32.15
CA ALA A 395 -33.38 6.48 -32.61
C ALA A 395 -32.14 5.88 -31.91
N GLU A 396 -30.95 6.06 -32.50
CA GLU A 396 -29.68 5.70 -31.84
C GLU A 396 -29.36 6.65 -30.68
N ALA A 397 -28.62 6.16 -29.68
CA ALA A 397 -28.27 6.95 -28.50
C ALA A 397 -27.38 8.16 -28.85
N VAL A 398 -27.66 9.31 -28.24
CA VAL A 398 -26.90 10.53 -28.47
C VAL A 398 -25.62 10.52 -27.62
N VAL A 399 -24.48 10.76 -28.26
CA VAL A 399 -23.14 10.75 -27.67
C VAL A 399 -22.42 12.06 -28.00
N TRP A 400 -21.79 12.66 -26.98
CA TRP A 400 -20.95 13.86 -27.10
C TRP A 400 -19.69 13.68 -26.23
N PRO A 401 -18.56 14.33 -26.54
CA PRO A 401 -17.45 14.42 -25.60
C PRO A 401 -17.90 15.14 -24.32
N TYR A 402 -17.24 14.90 -23.19
CA TYR A 402 -17.49 15.68 -21.98
C TYR A 402 -16.74 17.03 -22.07
N PRO A 403 -17.38 18.21 -21.86
CA PRO A 403 -16.70 19.49 -22.06
C PRO A 403 -15.56 19.80 -21.07
N GLY A 404 -15.48 19.09 -19.94
CA GLY A 404 -14.57 19.44 -18.84
C GLY A 404 -15.04 20.66 -18.06
N GLY A 405 -14.22 21.16 -17.13
CA GLY A 405 -14.50 22.36 -16.31
C GLY A 405 -15.61 22.23 -15.24
N ARG A 406 -16.65 21.44 -15.51
CA ARG A 406 -17.61 20.96 -14.50
C ARG A 406 -17.04 19.69 -13.84
N GLU A 407 -17.29 19.54 -12.55
CA GLU A 407 -16.94 18.36 -11.77
C GLU A 407 -17.62 17.09 -12.31
N VAL A 408 -16.83 16.10 -12.73
CA VAL A 408 -17.36 14.83 -13.27
C VAL A 408 -17.78 13.84 -12.15
N ARG A 409 -17.32 14.05 -10.91
CA ARG A 409 -17.67 13.22 -9.73
C ARG A 409 -18.53 13.98 -8.70
N ARG A 410 -19.50 13.27 -8.13
CA ARG A 410 -20.27 13.72 -6.96
C ARG A 410 -19.66 13.10 -5.70
N GLY A 411 -18.87 13.88 -4.96
CA GLY A 411 -18.11 13.41 -3.80
C GLY A 411 -16.74 12.83 -4.14
N PHE A 412 -15.87 12.70 -3.12
CA PHE A 412 -14.49 12.20 -3.23
C PHE A 412 -13.67 12.84 -4.37
N ARG A 413 -13.66 14.18 -4.41
CA ARG A 413 -13.00 14.99 -5.44
C ARG A 413 -11.48 14.86 -5.42
N ASP A 414 -10.90 14.66 -4.24
CA ASP A 414 -9.46 14.40 -4.04
C ASP A 414 -8.98 13.15 -4.81
N GLY A 415 -9.90 12.24 -5.15
CA GLY A 415 -9.65 11.09 -6.02
C GLY A 415 -9.69 11.37 -7.53
N CYS A 416 -9.85 12.62 -7.96
CA CYS A 416 -10.06 13.02 -9.37
C CYS A 416 -9.57 14.45 -9.69
N ILE A 417 -8.50 14.88 -9.02
CA ILE A 417 -7.85 16.19 -9.23
C ILE A 417 -7.34 16.30 -10.68
N ASP A 418 -7.44 17.48 -11.30
CA ASP A 418 -6.91 17.80 -12.63
C ASP A 418 -7.24 16.73 -13.71
N PHE A 419 -8.53 16.38 -13.83
CA PHE A 419 -8.96 15.30 -14.73
C PHE A 419 -8.94 15.68 -16.22
N GLN A 420 -8.51 14.73 -17.06
CA GLN A 420 -8.49 14.88 -18.51
C GLN A 420 -9.88 14.63 -19.09
N ARG A 421 -10.37 15.55 -19.94
CA ARG A 421 -11.66 15.37 -20.65
C ARG A 421 -11.55 14.43 -21.86
N GLY A 422 -10.35 14.24 -22.40
CA GLY A 422 -10.07 13.44 -23.59
C GLY A 422 -10.49 11.97 -23.57
N THR A 423 -10.69 11.40 -22.38
CA THR A 423 -11.18 10.01 -22.18
C THR A 423 -12.66 9.95 -21.83
N LYS A 424 -13.36 11.08 -21.71
CA LYS A 424 -14.71 11.17 -21.12
C LYS A 424 -15.76 11.43 -22.19
N ALA A 425 -16.69 10.49 -22.36
CA ALA A 425 -17.77 10.54 -23.34
C ALA A 425 -19.13 10.49 -22.64
N SER A 426 -19.97 11.49 -22.88
CA SER A 426 -21.33 11.58 -22.35
C SER A 426 -22.32 10.83 -23.24
N VAL A 427 -23.01 9.85 -22.67
CA VAL A 427 -24.12 9.13 -23.29
C VAL A 427 -25.42 9.62 -22.67
N PHE A 428 -26.27 10.26 -23.47
CA PHE A 428 -27.52 10.86 -23.02
C PHE A 428 -28.60 9.82 -22.78
N LEU A 429 -29.40 10.02 -21.73
CA LEU A 429 -30.45 9.08 -21.35
C LEU A 429 -31.69 9.22 -22.27
N PRO A 430 -32.41 8.11 -22.55
CA PRO A 430 -33.61 8.17 -23.40
C PRO A 430 -34.82 8.78 -22.67
N TRP A 431 -34.82 8.76 -21.33
CA TRP A 431 -35.96 9.19 -20.49
C TRP A 431 -35.93 10.69 -20.18
N ASP A 432 -34.75 11.27 -19.95
CA ASP A 432 -34.54 12.71 -19.79
C ASP A 432 -33.38 13.18 -20.67
N LYS A 433 -33.69 14.16 -21.53
CA LYS A 433 -32.77 14.77 -22.51
C LYS A 433 -31.72 15.67 -21.86
N ALA A 434 -31.93 16.10 -20.62
CA ALA A 434 -30.94 16.84 -19.86
C ALA A 434 -29.98 15.95 -19.06
N SER A 435 -30.26 14.64 -18.99
CA SER A 435 -29.48 13.68 -18.20
C SER A 435 -28.53 12.86 -19.07
N TYR A 436 -27.35 12.58 -18.54
CA TYR A 436 -26.30 11.81 -19.22
C TYR A 436 -25.41 11.05 -18.22
N ALA A 437 -24.93 9.88 -18.64
CA ALA A 437 -23.87 9.16 -17.95
C ALA A 437 -22.54 9.42 -18.68
N VAL A 438 -21.46 9.70 -17.96
CA VAL A 438 -20.13 9.94 -18.55
C VAL A 438 -19.30 8.66 -18.45
N VAL A 439 -18.91 8.08 -19.58
CA VAL A 439 -17.98 6.96 -19.62
C VAL A 439 -16.55 7.50 -19.69
N ASP A 440 -15.71 7.12 -18.72
CA ASP A 440 -14.27 7.38 -18.69
C ASP A 440 -13.55 6.15 -19.25
N LEU A 441 -13.07 6.26 -20.49
CA LEU A 441 -12.61 5.16 -21.32
C LEU A 441 -11.21 5.40 -21.91
N PRO A 442 -10.15 4.88 -21.28
CA PRO A 442 -10.08 4.30 -19.95
C PRO A 442 -9.86 5.36 -18.86
N GLU A 443 -10.34 5.10 -17.63
CA GLU A 443 -9.92 5.85 -16.44
C GLU A 443 -8.43 5.56 -16.14
N ALA A 444 -8.01 4.29 -16.25
CA ALA A 444 -6.64 3.87 -15.99
C ALA A 444 -6.20 2.66 -16.84
N ILE A 445 -4.89 2.53 -17.07
CA ILE A 445 -4.24 1.35 -17.68
C ILE A 445 -3.04 0.94 -16.84
N PHE A 446 -2.90 -0.36 -16.60
CA PHE A 446 -1.78 -0.97 -15.87
C PHE A 446 -1.07 -2.02 -16.74
N SER A 447 0.25 -2.15 -16.59
CA SER A 447 1.06 -3.28 -17.08
C SER A 447 1.98 -3.71 -15.95
N ASP A 448 2.12 -5.02 -15.70
CA ASP A 448 3.08 -5.57 -14.74
C ASP A 448 2.95 -4.92 -13.35
N LYS A 449 1.70 -4.82 -12.88
CA LYS A 449 1.22 -4.03 -11.73
C LYS A 449 1.47 -2.51 -11.74
N LYS A 450 2.33 -1.96 -12.60
CA LYS A 450 2.61 -0.52 -12.72
C LYS A 450 1.47 0.23 -13.41
N LEU A 451 1.21 1.45 -12.97
CA LEU A 451 0.21 2.35 -13.56
C LEU A 451 0.83 3.12 -14.75
N ILE A 452 0.42 2.79 -15.98
CA ILE A 452 1.00 3.33 -17.22
C ILE A 452 0.16 4.44 -17.87
N TYR A 453 -1.11 4.60 -17.45
CA TYR A 453 -1.94 5.76 -17.77
C TYR A 453 -3.01 5.95 -16.69
N LEU A 454 -3.32 7.21 -16.37
CA LEU A 454 -4.42 7.60 -15.48
C LEU A 454 -5.03 8.92 -15.99
N ALA A 455 -6.35 9.01 -16.00
CA ALA A 455 -7.10 10.15 -16.54
C ALA A 455 -7.25 11.34 -15.56
N HIS A 456 -6.53 11.36 -14.43
CA HIS A 456 -6.54 12.39 -13.39
C HIS A 456 -5.36 12.25 -12.41
N THR A 457 -4.97 13.35 -11.75
CA THR A 457 -3.70 13.47 -10.99
C THR A 457 -3.90 13.23 -9.48
N HIS A 458 -3.89 11.97 -9.04
CA HIS A 458 -4.01 11.63 -7.60
C HIS A 458 -3.28 10.35 -7.15
N VAL A 459 -2.65 9.63 -8.08
CA VAL A 459 -1.77 8.48 -7.83
C VAL A 459 -0.63 8.60 -8.85
N PRO A 460 0.65 8.46 -8.45
CA PRO A 460 1.76 8.51 -9.41
C PRO A 460 1.64 7.43 -10.47
N THR A 461 1.80 7.83 -11.73
CA THR A 461 2.06 6.93 -12.85
C THR A 461 3.58 6.77 -13.03
N ILE A 462 4.00 5.82 -13.87
CA ILE A 462 5.43 5.71 -14.26
C ILE A 462 5.98 6.99 -14.92
N TRP A 463 5.12 7.90 -15.38
CA TRP A 463 5.52 9.15 -16.01
C TRP A 463 5.86 10.23 -14.98
N ASP A 464 5.18 10.23 -13.84
CA ASP A 464 5.48 11.14 -12.72
C ASP A 464 6.83 10.79 -12.07
N GLU A 465 7.19 9.50 -12.05
CA GLU A 465 8.55 9.01 -11.69
C GLU A 465 9.63 9.46 -12.68
N GLN A 466 9.25 9.78 -13.93
CA GLN A 466 10.14 10.18 -15.03
C GLN A 466 10.11 11.69 -15.33
N ASN A 467 9.37 12.48 -14.54
CA ASN A 467 9.09 13.91 -14.81
C ASN A 467 8.45 14.19 -16.19
N VAL A 468 7.67 13.23 -16.72
CA VAL A 468 7.00 13.30 -18.02
C VAL A 468 5.55 13.75 -17.85
N ILE A 469 5.19 14.89 -18.47
CA ILE A 469 3.82 15.42 -18.45
C ILE A 469 3.02 14.86 -19.64
N LEU A 470 1.87 14.24 -19.38
CA LEU A 470 0.92 13.83 -20.42
C LEU A 470 -0.12 14.93 -20.68
N GLU A 471 -0.17 15.47 -21.89
CA GLU A 471 -1.14 16.52 -22.25
C GLU A 471 -2.55 15.94 -22.50
N ASN A 472 -3.60 16.78 -22.41
CA ASN A 472 -4.97 16.37 -22.67
C ASN A 472 -5.25 16.39 -24.19
N ILE A 473 -5.94 15.35 -24.70
CA ILE A 473 -6.19 15.12 -26.14
C ILE A 473 -7.68 14.83 -26.32
N ASP A 474 -8.42 15.71 -26.99
CA ASP A 474 -9.87 15.57 -27.18
C ASP A 474 -10.27 14.39 -28.10
N TRP A 475 -11.51 13.93 -27.94
CA TRP A 475 -12.13 12.97 -28.86
C TRP A 475 -12.30 13.56 -30.27
N THR A 476 -11.90 12.80 -31.29
CA THR A 476 -12.37 13.00 -32.66
C THR A 476 -13.83 12.56 -32.76
N ARG A 477 -14.69 13.40 -33.34
CA ARG A 477 -16.11 13.09 -33.59
C ARG A 477 -16.34 12.79 -35.07
N GLU A 478 -16.96 11.67 -35.34
CA GLU A 478 -17.23 11.17 -36.69
C GLU A 478 -18.58 11.68 -37.25
N PRO A 479 -18.82 11.59 -38.58
CA PRO A 479 -20.08 11.99 -39.20
C PRO A 479 -21.31 11.17 -38.72
N ASP A 480 -21.11 9.92 -38.30
CA ASP A 480 -22.15 9.05 -37.75
C ASP A 480 -22.45 9.32 -36.26
N GLY A 481 -21.77 10.31 -35.65
CA GLY A 481 -21.91 10.64 -34.24
C GLY A 481 -21.10 9.77 -33.28
N SER A 482 -20.29 8.82 -33.78
CA SER A 482 -19.32 8.11 -32.96
C SER A 482 -18.15 9.00 -32.54
N LEU A 483 -17.49 8.60 -31.45
CA LEU A 483 -16.27 9.24 -30.93
C LEU A 483 -15.09 8.27 -31.03
N ARG A 484 -13.90 8.81 -31.35
CA ARG A 484 -12.63 8.07 -31.37
C ARG A 484 -11.50 8.87 -30.69
N HIS A 485 -10.71 8.23 -29.85
CA HIS A 485 -9.51 8.79 -29.20
C HIS A 485 -8.32 7.87 -29.51
N GLU A 486 -7.15 8.45 -29.82
CA GLU A 486 -5.85 7.74 -29.86
C GLU A 486 -4.79 8.61 -29.17
N ARG A 487 -3.92 7.96 -28.41
CA ARG A 487 -2.80 8.58 -27.70
C ARG A 487 -1.55 7.71 -27.83
N VAL A 488 -0.40 8.35 -28.03
CA VAL A 488 0.92 7.71 -27.94
C VAL A 488 1.61 8.23 -26.67
N LEU A 489 2.15 7.32 -25.87
CA LEU A 489 2.93 7.60 -24.66
C LEU A 489 4.44 7.68 -24.99
N SER A 490 5.23 8.24 -24.08
CA SER A 490 6.66 8.54 -24.34
C SER A 490 7.53 7.31 -24.59
N ASN A 491 7.13 6.11 -24.13
CA ASN A 491 7.76 4.83 -24.48
C ASN A 491 7.23 4.21 -25.79
N LYS A 492 6.51 4.98 -26.62
CA LYS A 492 5.86 4.58 -27.88
C LYS A 492 4.68 3.62 -27.73
N VAL A 493 4.30 3.20 -26.52
CA VAL A 493 3.04 2.47 -26.31
C VAL A 493 1.88 3.41 -26.65
N ALA A 494 0.96 2.94 -27.49
CA ALA A 494 -0.21 3.70 -27.89
C ALA A 494 -1.49 3.01 -27.42
N PHE A 495 -2.51 3.78 -27.09
CA PHE A 495 -3.84 3.24 -26.81
C PHE A 495 -4.91 4.11 -27.44
N GLY A 496 -6.07 3.53 -27.70
CA GLY A 496 -7.19 4.24 -28.24
C GLY A 496 -8.52 3.63 -27.87
N ALA A 497 -9.57 4.44 -27.98
CA ALA A 497 -10.92 4.11 -27.58
C ALA A 497 -11.90 4.54 -28.66
N SER A 498 -13.06 3.87 -28.73
CA SER A 498 -14.20 4.35 -29.50
C SER A 498 -15.52 4.14 -28.79
N VAL A 499 -16.48 5.03 -29.06
CA VAL A 499 -17.86 4.97 -28.56
C VAL A 499 -18.81 5.18 -29.75
N LEU A 500 -19.60 4.17 -30.08
CA LEU A 500 -20.46 4.10 -31.27
C LEU A 500 -21.94 4.10 -30.85
N PRO A 501 -22.72 5.16 -31.17
CA PRO A 501 -24.18 5.18 -31.07
C PRO A 501 -24.83 3.91 -31.61
N LYS A 502 -25.82 3.35 -30.90
CA LYS A 502 -26.69 2.26 -31.34
C LYS A 502 -28.11 2.48 -30.79
N SER A 503 -29.10 1.76 -31.30
CA SER A 503 -30.46 1.81 -30.72
C SER A 503 -30.42 1.30 -29.27
N GLY A 504 -30.95 2.10 -28.33
CA GLY A 504 -30.97 1.80 -26.89
C GLY A 504 -29.62 1.90 -26.14
N GLY A 505 -28.53 2.35 -26.76
CA GLY A 505 -27.23 2.45 -26.07
C GLY A 505 -26.03 2.75 -26.98
N VAL A 506 -24.84 2.42 -26.51
CA VAL A 506 -23.58 2.54 -27.25
C VAL A 506 -22.78 1.24 -27.20
N ASN A 507 -22.14 0.90 -28.32
CA ASN A 507 -21.05 -0.07 -28.33
C ASN A 507 -19.72 0.66 -28.13
N MET A 508 -18.75 0.01 -27.53
CA MET A 508 -17.46 0.60 -27.18
C MET A 508 -16.31 -0.37 -27.53
N GLU A 509 -15.15 0.18 -27.86
CA GLU A 509 -13.90 -0.59 -28.00
C GLU A 509 -12.77 0.15 -27.29
N LEU A 510 -11.87 -0.60 -26.64
CA LEU A 510 -10.61 -0.13 -26.08
C LEU A 510 -9.49 -1.02 -26.64
N TRP A 511 -8.45 -0.40 -27.19
CA TRP A 511 -7.30 -1.09 -27.77
C TRP A 511 -5.99 -0.49 -27.30
N LEU A 512 -4.93 -1.32 -27.31
CA LEU A 512 -3.57 -0.94 -26.96
C LEU A 512 -2.59 -1.55 -27.96
N ARG A 513 -1.69 -0.73 -28.51
CA ARG A 513 -0.63 -1.09 -29.45
C ARG A 513 0.73 -0.91 -28.79
N ASN A 514 1.49 -1.99 -28.68
CA ASN A 514 2.81 -1.93 -28.04
C ASN A 514 3.88 -1.48 -29.03
N GLY A 515 4.18 -0.17 -29.07
CA GLY A 515 5.29 0.37 -29.86
C GLY A 515 6.66 0.33 -29.17
N SER A 516 6.76 -0.26 -27.97
CA SER A 516 8.02 -0.42 -27.24
C SER A 516 8.75 -1.71 -27.63
N ASP A 517 9.97 -1.87 -27.13
CA ASP A 517 10.82 -3.06 -27.33
C ASP A 517 10.55 -4.20 -26.34
N GLN A 518 9.77 -3.96 -25.28
CA GLN A 518 9.47 -4.92 -24.22
C GLN A 518 8.01 -5.41 -24.31
N PRO A 519 7.71 -6.68 -23.99
CA PRO A 519 6.33 -7.16 -23.92
C PRO A 519 5.60 -6.53 -22.73
N LEU A 520 4.33 -6.17 -22.93
CA LEU A 520 3.44 -5.66 -21.88
C LEU A 520 2.57 -6.79 -21.35
N ARG A 521 2.53 -6.97 -20.02
CA ARG A 521 1.83 -8.10 -19.38
C ARG A 521 0.87 -7.66 -18.29
N GLU A 522 -0.03 -8.56 -17.91
CA GLU A 522 -1.08 -8.29 -16.91
C GLU A 522 -1.89 -7.02 -17.24
N LEU A 523 -2.20 -6.80 -18.53
CA LEU A 523 -2.78 -5.55 -19.04
C LEU A 523 -4.22 -5.32 -18.54
N ARG A 524 -4.33 -4.74 -17.35
CA ARG A 524 -5.59 -4.40 -16.67
C ARG A 524 -5.97 -2.95 -16.95
N THR A 525 -7.27 -2.70 -17.10
CA THR A 525 -7.82 -1.36 -17.29
C THR A 525 -8.78 -1.02 -16.16
N GLN A 526 -9.08 0.26 -15.97
CA GLN A 526 -10.29 0.68 -15.26
C GLN A 526 -11.18 1.46 -16.21
N ILE A 527 -12.47 1.12 -16.24
CA ILE A 527 -13.46 1.73 -17.13
C ILE A 527 -14.67 2.11 -16.30
N CYS A 528 -14.94 3.41 -16.23
CA CYS A 528 -15.86 3.98 -15.25
C CYS A 528 -17.05 4.67 -15.92
N THR A 529 -18.27 4.35 -15.49
CA THR A 529 -19.50 5.04 -15.85
C THR A 529 -19.87 5.96 -14.69
N LEU A 530 -19.55 7.24 -14.82
CA LEU A 530 -19.76 8.30 -13.84
C LEU A 530 -21.15 8.90 -14.01
N LEU A 531 -21.94 8.89 -12.93
CA LEU A 531 -23.38 9.20 -12.99
C LEU A 531 -23.71 10.64 -12.58
N ASN A 532 -22.74 11.54 -12.36
CA ASN A 532 -23.04 12.89 -11.83
C ASN A 532 -24.09 13.64 -12.67
N GLY A 533 -24.03 13.52 -14.00
CA GLY A 533 -24.98 14.10 -14.95
C GLY A 533 -26.35 13.40 -15.05
N ALA A 534 -26.64 12.39 -14.22
CA ALA A 534 -27.88 11.60 -14.26
C ALA A 534 -28.59 11.61 -12.88
N PRO A 535 -29.33 12.67 -12.52
CA PRO A 535 -29.89 12.88 -11.17
C PRO A 535 -30.62 11.68 -10.58
N ASP A 536 -31.49 11.01 -11.35
CA ASP A 536 -32.27 9.85 -10.90
C ASP A 536 -31.42 8.60 -10.57
N PHE A 537 -30.13 8.60 -10.93
CA PHE A 537 -29.19 7.51 -10.72
C PHE A 537 -27.99 7.90 -9.83
N ASN A 538 -27.82 9.19 -9.52
CA ASN A 538 -26.58 9.75 -8.95
C ASN A 538 -26.51 9.77 -7.41
N GLU A 539 -27.34 8.96 -6.74
CA GLU A 539 -27.28 8.75 -5.30
C GLU A 539 -25.91 8.15 -4.89
N GLN A 540 -25.30 8.73 -3.84
CA GLN A 540 -24.07 8.26 -3.20
C GLN A 540 -24.33 7.00 -2.35
N THR A 541 -24.75 5.95 -3.03
CA THR A 541 -25.04 4.62 -2.50
C THR A 541 -24.58 3.56 -3.48
N THR A 542 -24.55 2.31 -3.01
CA THR A 542 -24.43 1.12 -3.88
C THR A 542 -25.65 0.21 -3.79
N ASN A 543 -26.68 0.58 -3.02
CA ASN A 543 -27.89 -0.21 -2.83
C ASN A 543 -28.81 -0.22 -4.06
N ASN A 544 -28.71 0.81 -4.91
CA ASN A 544 -29.37 0.85 -6.22
C ASN A 544 -28.51 0.26 -7.36
N LYS A 545 -27.41 -0.45 -7.06
CA LYS A 545 -26.45 -0.94 -8.06
C LYS A 545 -26.24 -2.45 -7.98
N ILE A 546 -26.14 -3.09 -9.13
CA ILE A 546 -25.79 -4.50 -9.31
C ILE A 546 -24.38 -4.58 -9.88
N PHE A 547 -23.54 -5.43 -9.30
CA PHE A 547 -22.18 -5.69 -9.78
C PHE A 547 -22.00 -7.21 -9.90
N ARG A 548 -21.90 -7.73 -11.12
CA ARG A 548 -21.74 -9.17 -11.42
C ARG A 548 -21.02 -9.32 -12.75
N CYS A 549 -19.72 -9.63 -12.77
CA CYS A 549 -18.92 -9.71 -14.00
C CYS A 549 -19.61 -10.55 -15.09
N PRO A 550 -19.67 -10.09 -16.36
CA PRO A 550 -19.04 -8.88 -16.90
C PRO A 550 -19.80 -7.55 -16.68
N TYR A 551 -20.91 -7.56 -15.94
CA TYR A 551 -21.88 -6.46 -15.84
C TYR A 551 -21.75 -5.58 -14.59
N ALA A 552 -21.99 -4.27 -14.78
CA ALA A 552 -22.48 -3.39 -13.74
C ALA A 552 -23.78 -2.70 -14.20
N ALA A 553 -24.74 -2.49 -13.29
CA ALA A 553 -26.01 -1.83 -13.58
C ALA A 553 -26.46 -0.94 -12.42
N VAL A 554 -27.18 0.15 -12.72
CA VAL A 554 -27.76 1.07 -11.74
C VAL A 554 -29.23 1.29 -12.02
N ARG A 555 -30.05 1.20 -10.97
CA ARG A 555 -31.47 1.49 -11.00
C ARG A 555 -31.75 2.94 -10.66
N SER A 556 -32.67 3.54 -11.40
CA SER A 556 -33.30 4.82 -11.09
C SER A 556 -33.98 4.85 -9.73
N ALA A 557 -34.13 6.04 -9.15
CA ALA A 557 -34.85 6.28 -7.90
C ALA A 557 -36.33 5.86 -7.96
N ASN A 558 -36.98 5.95 -9.13
CA ASN A 558 -38.36 5.49 -9.33
C ASN A 558 -38.49 3.95 -9.50
N GLY A 559 -37.37 3.25 -9.68
CA GLY A 559 -37.30 1.79 -9.80
C GLY A 559 -37.55 1.22 -11.21
N GLN A 560 -37.95 2.01 -12.20
CA GLN A 560 -38.43 1.55 -13.51
C GLN A 560 -37.33 1.43 -14.56
N HIS A 561 -36.35 2.35 -14.50
CA HIS A 561 -35.30 2.54 -15.51
C HIS A 561 -33.95 2.03 -15.00
N TRP A 562 -33.14 1.47 -15.91
CA TRP A 562 -31.81 0.94 -15.62
C TRP A 562 -30.77 1.38 -16.65
N ILE A 563 -29.60 1.82 -16.18
CA ILE A 563 -28.39 1.99 -17.00
C ILE A 563 -27.48 0.79 -16.74
N LEU A 564 -27.07 0.08 -17.79
CA LEU A 564 -26.22 -1.12 -17.72
C LEU A 564 -24.92 -0.90 -18.51
N THR A 565 -23.82 -1.50 -18.06
CA THR A 565 -22.53 -1.52 -18.76
C THR A 565 -21.88 -2.89 -18.64
N ALA A 566 -21.23 -3.35 -19.73
CA ALA A 566 -20.61 -4.66 -19.84
C ALA A 566 -19.36 -4.63 -20.72
N TRP A 567 -18.37 -5.49 -20.42
CA TRP A 567 -17.14 -5.62 -21.20
C TRP A 567 -16.70 -7.07 -21.42
N GLU A 568 -16.20 -7.36 -22.61
CA GLU A 568 -15.38 -8.54 -22.89
C GLU A 568 -14.20 -8.61 -21.91
N ARG A 569 -13.88 -9.81 -21.40
CA ARG A 569 -12.77 -10.02 -20.46
C ARG A 569 -12.84 -9.13 -19.21
N CYS A 570 -14.04 -8.71 -18.78
CA CYS A 570 -14.27 -7.97 -17.54
C CYS A 570 -13.91 -8.83 -16.32
N ALA A 571 -12.83 -8.46 -15.62
CA ALA A 571 -12.39 -9.16 -14.42
C ALA A 571 -13.06 -8.63 -13.15
N ARG A 572 -13.50 -7.36 -13.13
CA ARG A 572 -14.05 -6.72 -11.94
C ARG A 572 -15.17 -5.74 -12.25
N ALA A 573 -16.40 -6.11 -11.93
CA ALA A 573 -17.52 -5.17 -11.80
C ALA A 573 -17.60 -4.64 -10.36
N TRP A 574 -17.63 -3.32 -10.16
CA TRP A 574 -17.65 -2.72 -8.81
C TRP A 574 -18.11 -1.26 -8.82
N GLY A 575 -18.23 -0.66 -7.64
CA GLY A 575 -18.50 0.76 -7.47
C GLY A 575 -18.32 1.23 -6.02
N ASN A 576 -17.94 2.50 -5.88
CA ASN A 576 -17.78 3.19 -4.60
C ASN A 576 -19.15 3.69 -4.09
N ALA A 577 -19.36 3.76 -2.78
CA ALA A 577 -20.56 4.43 -2.23
C ALA A 577 -20.41 5.95 -2.23
N ALA A 578 -19.19 6.48 -2.01
CA ALA A 578 -18.96 7.92 -1.92
C ALA A 578 -18.96 8.64 -3.28
N VAL A 579 -18.93 7.89 -4.39
CA VAL A 579 -18.96 8.39 -5.77
C VAL A 579 -20.04 7.60 -6.53
N PRO A 580 -21.06 8.25 -7.12
CA PRO A 580 -22.07 7.54 -7.88
C PRO A 580 -21.49 7.13 -9.24
N CYS A 581 -20.89 5.94 -9.27
CA CYS A 581 -20.31 5.36 -10.47
C CYS A 581 -20.60 3.85 -10.57
N MET A 582 -20.28 3.30 -11.74
CA MET A 582 -20.20 1.88 -12.00
C MET A 582 -18.93 1.58 -12.78
N HIS A 583 -18.20 0.55 -12.39
CA HIS A 583 -17.04 0.06 -13.12
C HIS A 583 -17.31 -1.33 -13.66
N ALA A 584 -16.77 -1.61 -14.84
CA ALA A 584 -16.72 -2.92 -15.47
C ALA A 584 -15.33 -3.08 -16.10
N ASP A 585 -14.34 -3.38 -15.25
CA ASP A 585 -12.92 -3.30 -15.58
C ASP A 585 -12.48 -4.44 -16.49
N ALA A 586 -12.16 -4.11 -17.74
CA ALA A 586 -11.72 -5.06 -18.75
C ALA A 586 -10.22 -5.40 -18.63
N VAL A 587 -9.85 -6.64 -18.97
CA VAL A 587 -8.47 -7.10 -19.07
C VAL A 587 -8.12 -7.29 -20.54
N LEU A 588 -7.22 -6.45 -21.07
CA LEU A 588 -6.62 -6.66 -22.38
C LEU A 588 -5.71 -7.92 -22.33
N PRO A 589 -5.54 -8.67 -23.43
CA PRO A 589 -4.47 -9.65 -23.55
C PRO A 589 -3.09 -9.01 -23.33
N ASP A 590 -2.10 -9.80 -22.86
CA ASP A 590 -0.67 -9.48 -22.98
C ASP A 590 -0.36 -9.08 -24.45
N CYS A 591 0.55 -8.12 -24.64
CA CYS A 591 0.80 -7.51 -25.94
C CYS A 591 2.31 -7.45 -26.24
N ALA A 592 2.78 -8.25 -27.20
CA ALA A 592 4.19 -8.29 -27.59
C ALA A 592 4.60 -7.05 -28.42
N PRO A 593 5.90 -6.74 -28.53
CA PRO A 593 6.40 -5.63 -29.35
C PRO A 593 5.85 -5.66 -30.79
N GLY A 594 5.24 -4.55 -31.22
CA GLY A 594 4.59 -4.38 -32.51
C GLY A 594 3.12 -4.83 -32.60
N GLU A 595 2.59 -5.55 -31.61
CA GLU A 595 1.21 -6.05 -31.64
C GLU A 595 0.15 -4.99 -31.28
N THR A 596 -1.12 -5.33 -31.47
CA THR A 596 -2.26 -4.52 -31.00
C THR A 596 -3.36 -5.42 -30.44
N VAL A 597 -3.62 -5.26 -29.14
CA VAL A 597 -4.66 -5.97 -28.39
C VAL A 597 -5.91 -5.11 -28.22
N ARG A 598 -7.08 -5.73 -28.03
CA ARG A 598 -8.37 -5.03 -27.92
C ARG A 598 -9.39 -5.79 -27.06
N VAL A 599 -10.34 -5.05 -26.50
CA VAL A 599 -11.55 -5.53 -25.84
C VAL A 599 -12.72 -4.62 -26.20
N ARG A 600 -13.94 -5.16 -26.24
CA ARG A 600 -15.17 -4.42 -26.53
C ARG A 600 -16.11 -4.40 -25.34
N GLY A 601 -17.00 -3.42 -25.33
CA GLY A 601 -18.04 -3.28 -24.33
C GLY A 601 -19.31 -2.68 -24.90
N ARG A 602 -20.33 -2.58 -24.04
CA ARG A 602 -21.62 -1.98 -24.36
C ARG A 602 -22.14 -1.27 -23.12
N LEU A 603 -22.67 -0.06 -23.28
CA LEU A 603 -23.50 0.61 -22.28
C LEU A 603 -24.88 0.78 -22.88
N TRP A 604 -25.94 0.43 -22.15
CA TRP A 604 -27.30 0.48 -22.68
C TRP A 604 -28.34 0.76 -21.60
N PHE A 605 -29.54 1.06 -22.09
CA PHE A 605 -30.68 1.48 -21.30
C PHE A 605 -31.76 0.41 -21.36
N TYR A 606 -32.37 0.11 -20.21
CA TYR A 606 -33.42 -0.90 -20.09
C TYR A 606 -34.58 -0.36 -19.25
N ASP A 607 -35.80 -0.58 -19.75
CA ASP A 607 -37.06 -0.26 -19.08
C ASP A 607 -37.72 -1.56 -18.62
N GLY A 608 -37.87 -1.74 -17.31
CA GLY A 608 -38.55 -2.90 -16.76
C GLY A 608 -38.07 -3.36 -15.40
N ASN A 609 -38.83 -4.31 -14.84
CA ASN A 609 -38.61 -4.86 -13.51
C ASN A 609 -37.74 -6.14 -13.52
N ASP A 610 -37.57 -6.81 -14.67
CA ASP A 610 -36.79 -8.05 -14.80
C ASP A 610 -35.37 -7.80 -15.31
N VAL A 611 -34.60 -7.07 -14.51
CA VAL A 611 -33.17 -6.84 -14.76
C VAL A 611 -32.37 -8.15 -14.78
N ASP A 612 -32.82 -9.19 -14.05
CA ASP A 612 -32.16 -10.49 -14.03
C ASP A 612 -32.38 -11.28 -15.33
N GLY A 613 -33.55 -11.16 -15.96
CA GLY A 613 -33.82 -11.61 -17.32
C GLY A 613 -32.98 -10.86 -18.36
N GLU A 614 -32.89 -9.54 -18.26
CA GLU A 614 -32.08 -8.71 -19.16
C GLU A 614 -30.57 -9.03 -19.05
N LEU A 615 -30.05 -9.19 -17.83
CA LEU A 615 -28.66 -9.61 -17.61
C LEU A 615 -28.39 -11.03 -18.18
N LYS A 616 -29.35 -11.96 -18.12
CA LYS A 616 -29.24 -13.27 -18.78
C LYS A 616 -29.28 -13.15 -20.31
N ARG A 617 -30.14 -12.29 -20.86
CA ARG A 617 -30.20 -12.01 -22.30
C ARG A 617 -28.86 -11.45 -22.82
N ALA A 618 -28.30 -10.48 -22.10
CA ALA A 618 -26.97 -9.94 -22.38
C ALA A 618 -25.85 -10.99 -22.18
N SER A 619 -26.02 -11.94 -21.25
CA SER A 619 -25.05 -13.04 -21.05
C SER A 619 -24.95 -13.95 -22.28
N ALA A 620 -26.07 -14.31 -22.90
CA ALA A 620 -26.07 -15.05 -24.16
C ALA A 620 -25.41 -14.24 -25.30
N GLU A 621 -25.73 -12.93 -25.40
CA GLU A 621 -25.15 -12.01 -26.40
C GLU A 621 -23.61 -11.94 -26.30
N PHE A 622 -23.07 -11.76 -25.09
CA PHE A 622 -21.62 -11.68 -24.85
C PHE A 622 -20.91 -13.05 -24.87
N GLN A 623 -21.58 -14.17 -24.56
CA GLN A 623 -20.99 -15.51 -24.68
C GLN A 623 -20.85 -15.95 -26.14
N LEU A 624 -21.85 -15.69 -26.98
CA LEU A 624 -21.79 -15.99 -28.42
C LEU A 624 -20.68 -15.22 -29.15
N ALA A 625 -20.34 -14.01 -28.66
CA ALA A 625 -19.20 -13.24 -29.16
C ALA A 625 -17.83 -13.91 -28.85
N GLN A 626 -17.73 -14.65 -27.75
CA GLN A 626 -16.46 -15.28 -27.30
C GLN A 626 -16.12 -16.58 -28.05
N THR A 627 -17.09 -17.23 -28.69
CA THR A 627 -16.88 -18.50 -29.42
C THR A 627 -16.20 -18.39 -30.80
N SER A 628 -15.76 -17.20 -31.22
CA SER A 628 -15.25 -16.94 -32.59
C SER A 628 -13.71 -16.95 -32.73
N THR A 629 -12.97 -17.23 -31.65
CA THR A 629 -11.50 -17.39 -31.71
C THR A 629 -11.06 -18.69 -31.05
N THR A 630 -10.11 -19.38 -31.66
CA THR A 630 -9.55 -20.63 -31.15
C THR A 630 -8.76 -20.40 -29.87
N LEU A 631 -9.36 -20.77 -28.73
CA LEU A 631 -8.70 -20.72 -27.43
C LEU A 631 -7.57 -21.78 -27.35
N PRO A 632 -6.40 -21.47 -26.76
CA PRO A 632 -5.53 -22.49 -26.20
C PRO A 632 -6.23 -23.18 -25.01
N ALA A 633 -5.70 -24.33 -24.59
CA ALA A 633 -6.34 -25.18 -23.57
C ALA A 633 -6.66 -24.43 -22.26
N ALA A 634 -7.81 -24.76 -21.65
CA ALA A 634 -8.26 -24.14 -20.42
C ALA A 634 -7.34 -24.48 -19.23
N THR A 635 -7.00 -23.46 -18.43
CA THR A 635 -6.35 -23.63 -17.13
C THR A 635 -7.23 -24.47 -16.19
N PRO A 636 -6.68 -25.39 -15.40
CA PRO A 636 -7.46 -26.15 -14.41
C PRO A 636 -8.19 -25.23 -13.42
N SER A 637 -9.39 -25.63 -13.00
CA SER A 637 -10.13 -24.98 -11.90
C SER A 637 -9.49 -25.32 -10.55
N GLY A 638 -9.23 -24.31 -9.72
CA GLY A 638 -8.67 -24.49 -8.37
C GLY A 638 -9.63 -25.21 -7.40
N PRO A 639 -9.11 -25.86 -6.34
CA PRO A 639 -9.94 -26.54 -5.35
C PRO A 639 -10.74 -25.53 -4.51
N ARG A 640 -12.03 -25.80 -4.32
CA ARG A 640 -12.92 -24.94 -3.52
C ARG A 640 -12.96 -25.41 -2.07
N PHE A 641 -13.06 -24.47 -1.13
CA PHE A 641 -13.04 -24.76 0.30
C PHE A 641 -14.32 -24.32 1.02
N ARG A 642 -14.74 -25.10 2.01
CA ARG A 642 -15.86 -24.80 2.92
C ARG A 642 -15.37 -24.67 4.36
N ALA A 643 -15.31 -23.45 4.87
CA ALA A 643 -14.88 -23.16 6.24
C ALA A 643 -15.87 -23.68 7.30
N VAL A 644 -15.31 -24.12 8.44
CA VAL A 644 -16.02 -24.53 9.67
C VAL A 644 -15.18 -24.08 10.87
N ASP A 645 -15.78 -23.33 11.81
CA ASP A 645 -15.17 -23.05 13.11
C ASP A 645 -15.30 -24.29 14.04
N VAL A 646 -14.19 -24.72 14.64
CA VAL A 646 -14.09 -25.85 15.57
C VAL A 646 -14.25 -25.38 17.02
N ASP A 647 -13.51 -24.33 17.39
CA ASP A 647 -13.65 -23.63 18.67
C ASP A 647 -13.34 -22.15 18.46
N THR A 648 -14.17 -21.28 19.04
CA THR A 648 -14.08 -19.80 18.97
C THR A 648 -13.93 -19.18 20.36
N LYS A 649 -13.62 -20.00 21.38
CA LYS A 649 -13.49 -19.62 22.79
C LYS A 649 -12.09 -19.85 23.35
N ILE A 650 -11.13 -20.26 22.52
CA ILE A 650 -9.71 -20.38 22.87
C ILE A 650 -9.16 -19.02 23.31
N GLN A 651 -8.19 -19.00 24.22
CA GLN A 651 -7.57 -17.73 24.63
C GLN A 651 -6.50 -17.28 23.62
N ILE A 652 -5.79 -18.25 23.06
CA ILE A 652 -4.73 -18.21 22.05
C ILE A 652 -4.87 -19.49 21.20
N GLY A 653 -4.55 -19.45 19.91
CA GLY A 653 -4.09 -20.64 19.21
C GLY A 653 -2.63 -20.43 18.85
N TYR A 654 -1.70 -21.21 19.42
CA TYR A 654 -0.27 -21.07 19.12
C TYR A 654 0.19 -22.13 18.12
N GLY A 655 0.24 -23.39 18.54
CA GLY A 655 0.65 -24.52 17.71
C GLY A 655 -0.48 -25.49 17.49
N VAL A 656 -0.57 -26.05 16.28
CA VAL A 656 -1.57 -27.06 15.90
C VAL A 656 -0.89 -28.34 15.41
N ALA A 657 -1.45 -29.48 15.80
CA ALA A 657 -1.04 -30.79 15.30
C ALA A 657 -2.26 -31.64 14.93
N VAL A 658 -2.06 -32.63 14.08
CA VAL A 658 -3.09 -33.60 13.68
C VAL A 658 -2.52 -35.01 13.83
N ALA A 659 -3.26 -35.86 14.54
CA ALA A 659 -2.96 -37.28 14.74
C ALA A 659 -4.22 -37.99 15.28
N ASP A 660 -4.31 -39.32 15.17
CA ASP A 660 -5.33 -40.12 15.86
C ASP A 660 -4.96 -40.25 17.35
N VAL A 661 -5.78 -39.73 18.26
CA VAL A 661 -5.43 -39.65 19.69
C VAL A 661 -5.91 -40.85 20.50
N ASP A 662 -6.91 -41.59 20.02
CA ASP A 662 -7.45 -42.76 20.75
C ASP A 662 -7.59 -44.07 19.96
N GLY A 663 -7.17 -44.08 18.69
CA GLY A 663 -7.04 -45.25 17.85
C GLY A 663 -8.34 -45.66 17.16
N ASP A 664 -9.18 -44.68 16.79
CA ASP A 664 -10.45 -44.93 16.08
C ASP A 664 -10.33 -44.90 14.54
N GLY A 665 -9.12 -44.64 14.04
CA GLY A 665 -8.75 -44.61 12.62
C GLY A 665 -8.88 -43.23 11.97
N LYS A 666 -9.18 -42.17 12.75
CA LYS A 666 -9.41 -40.82 12.22
C LYS A 666 -8.39 -39.81 12.74
N PRO A 667 -7.94 -38.87 11.90
CA PRO A 667 -7.11 -37.75 12.35
C PRO A 667 -7.93 -36.75 13.16
N ASP A 668 -7.51 -36.53 14.41
CA ASP A 668 -8.05 -35.50 15.29
C ASP A 668 -7.21 -34.22 15.26
N ILE A 669 -7.76 -33.11 15.78
CA ILE A 669 -7.04 -31.84 15.90
C ILE A 669 -6.54 -31.67 17.34
N LEU A 670 -5.26 -31.33 17.51
CA LEU A 670 -4.65 -30.99 18.78
C LEU A 670 -4.15 -29.53 18.77
N LEU A 671 -4.33 -28.82 19.87
CA LEU A 671 -4.04 -27.39 20.00
C LEU A 671 -3.27 -27.06 21.29
N ALA A 672 -2.23 -26.23 21.16
CA ALA A 672 -1.69 -25.46 22.27
C ALA A 672 -2.42 -24.10 22.40
N ASP A 673 -3.39 -24.03 23.31
CA ASP A 673 -3.98 -22.78 23.81
C ASP A 673 -3.13 -22.25 24.98
N LYS A 674 -3.31 -20.98 25.36
CA LYS A 674 -2.59 -20.27 26.43
C LYS A 674 -2.36 -21.10 27.68
N ASN A 675 -3.43 -21.72 28.17
CA ASN A 675 -3.47 -22.42 29.45
C ASN A 675 -3.89 -23.88 29.31
N GLU A 676 -4.31 -24.33 28.11
CA GLU A 676 -4.91 -25.65 27.87
C GLU A 676 -4.19 -26.34 26.72
N ILE A 677 -3.90 -27.63 26.87
CA ILE A 677 -3.53 -28.51 25.76
C ILE A 677 -4.78 -29.31 25.43
N VAL A 678 -5.27 -29.13 24.21
CA VAL A 678 -6.63 -29.49 23.81
C VAL A 678 -6.61 -30.50 22.67
N TRP A 679 -7.53 -31.46 22.74
CA TRP A 679 -7.86 -32.43 21.69
C TRP A 679 -9.31 -32.20 21.24
N TYR A 680 -9.56 -32.15 19.94
CA TYR A 680 -10.90 -32.05 19.34
C TYR A 680 -11.17 -33.31 18.50
N ARG A 681 -12.07 -34.18 18.97
CA ARG A 681 -12.26 -35.52 18.38
C ARG A 681 -13.11 -35.54 17.10
N ASN A 682 -12.54 -36.05 16.02
CA ASN A 682 -13.18 -36.28 14.73
C ASN A 682 -14.31 -37.36 14.83
N PRO A 683 -15.48 -37.20 14.20
CA PRO A 683 -15.99 -36.06 13.42
C PRO A 683 -16.85 -35.09 14.25
N THR A 684 -16.98 -35.35 15.56
CA THR A 684 -17.85 -34.56 16.46
C THR A 684 -17.28 -33.20 16.84
N TRP A 685 -15.95 -33.05 16.69
CA TRP A 685 -15.13 -31.96 17.19
C TRP A 685 -15.28 -31.71 18.71
N GLN A 686 -15.65 -32.77 19.46
CA GLN A 686 -15.79 -32.69 20.91
C GLN A 686 -14.44 -32.34 21.56
N LYS A 687 -14.43 -31.23 22.32
CA LYS A 687 -13.28 -30.73 23.06
C LYS A 687 -13.00 -31.58 24.31
N PHE A 688 -11.79 -32.10 24.40
CA PHE A 688 -11.17 -32.71 25.58
C PHE A 688 -9.92 -31.91 25.97
N ILE A 689 -9.76 -31.60 27.25
CA ILE A 689 -8.55 -30.93 27.75
C ILE A 689 -7.61 -32.02 28.27
N MET A 690 -6.44 -32.15 27.65
CA MET A 690 -5.43 -33.17 27.97
C MET A 690 -4.61 -32.76 29.20
N ALA A 691 -4.10 -31.52 29.19
CA ALA A 691 -3.34 -30.91 30.27
C ALA A 691 -3.67 -29.41 30.39
N GLU A 692 -3.39 -28.80 31.54
CA GLU A 692 -3.54 -27.34 31.71
C GLU A 692 -2.44 -26.75 32.60
N LYS A 693 -2.18 -25.45 32.44
CA LYS A 693 -1.33 -24.63 33.32
C LYS A 693 0.03 -25.23 33.62
N LEU A 694 0.67 -25.82 32.59
CA LEU A 694 1.97 -26.50 32.70
C LEU A 694 3.07 -25.56 33.19
N THR A 695 2.94 -24.26 32.91
CA THR A 695 3.75 -23.18 33.50
C THR A 695 2.84 -21.98 33.81
N GLN A 696 3.39 -20.92 34.43
CA GLN A 696 2.68 -19.64 34.61
C GLN A 696 2.52 -18.83 33.30
N LEU A 697 3.23 -19.20 32.23
CA LEU A 697 3.25 -18.50 30.93
C LEU A 697 2.60 -19.34 29.83
N ASP A 698 2.31 -18.69 28.70
CA ASP A 698 1.65 -19.29 27.54
C ASP A 698 2.33 -20.61 27.09
N HIS A 699 1.51 -21.58 26.65
CA HIS A 699 1.99 -22.70 25.82
C HIS A 699 2.35 -22.22 24.40
N VAL A 700 3.31 -22.86 23.74
CA VAL A 700 3.96 -22.35 22.50
C VAL A 700 4.04 -23.34 21.35
N CYS A 701 4.20 -24.64 21.60
CA CYS A 701 4.27 -25.63 20.53
C CYS A 701 3.83 -27.02 21.00
N ILE A 702 3.50 -27.88 20.05
CA ILE A 702 2.97 -29.22 20.28
C ILE A 702 3.48 -30.17 19.19
N ALA A 703 3.79 -31.42 19.57
CA ALA A 703 4.09 -32.50 18.65
C ALA A 703 3.25 -33.72 19.01
N ALA A 704 2.55 -34.30 18.04
CA ALA A 704 1.73 -35.49 18.19
C ALA A 704 2.06 -36.49 17.07
N ALA A 705 2.28 -37.75 17.42
CA ALA A 705 2.48 -38.88 16.50
C ALA A 705 2.37 -40.20 17.29
N ASP A 706 1.96 -41.29 16.64
CA ASP A 706 2.21 -42.64 17.16
C ASP A 706 3.73 -42.91 17.12
N ILE A 707 4.34 -43.11 18.29
CA ILE A 707 5.80 -43.30 18.41
C ILE A 707 6.24 -44.68 18.91
N ASP A 708 5.32 -45.52 19.39
CA ASP A 708 5.63 -46.89 19.83
C ASP A 708 4.80 -48.01 19.16
N GLY A 709 3.82 -47.66 18.34
CA GLY A 709 3.09 -48.55 17.43
C GLY A 709 1.76 -49.06 17.97
N ASP A 710 1.18 -48.42 19.00
CA ASP A 710 -0.14 -48.80 19.55
C ASP A 710 -1.34 -48.28 18.72
N GLY A 711 -1.08 -47.50 17.67
CA GLY A 711 -2.08 -46.90 16.79
C GLY A 711 -2.65 -45.57 17.29
N LYS A 712 -2.06 -44.94 18.32
CA LYS A 712 -2.55 -43.72 18.97
C LYS A 712 -1.39 -42.74 19.16
N ALA A 713 -1.69 -41.45 19.27
CA ALA A 713 -0.67 -40.41 19.33
C ALA A 713 -0.10 -40.19 20.75
N GLU A 714 1.22 -40.12 20.85
CA GLU A 714 1.92 -39.55 22.01
C GLU A 714 2.19 -38.06 21.80
N VAL A 715 2.01 -37.28 22.85
CA VAL A 715 2.02 -35.82 22.78
C VAL A 715 3.16 -35.22 23.61
N ALA A 716 3.94 -34.36 22.98
CA ALA A 716 4.91 -33.48 23.63
C ALA A 716 4.51 -32.01 23.44
N VAL A 717 4.87 -31.16 24.40
CA VAL A 717 4.40 -29.77 24.51
C VAL A 717 5.53 -28.84 24.94
N GLY A 718 5.63 -27.68 24.28
CA GLY A 718 6.44 -26.55 24.73
C GLY A 718 5.61 -25.53 25.49
N ALA A 719 6.14 -25.00 26.59
CA ALA A 719 5.51 -23.96 27.42
C ALA A 719 6.53 -22.93 27.92
N GLY A 720 6.17 -22.10 28.90
CA GLY A 720 7.09 -21.13 29.51
C GLY A 720 7.42 -19.91 28.63
N TRP A 721 6.55 -19.54 27.68
CA TRP A 721 6.91 -18.64 26.59
C TRP A 721 7.24 -17.21 27.02
N ASN A 722 8.52 -16.83 26.90
CA ASN A 722 9.00 -15.45 26.97
C ASN A 722 10.27 -15.27 26.10
N PRO A 723 10.15 -14.86 24.83
CA PRO A 723 11.30 -14.79 23.91
C PRO A 723 12.37 -13.77 24.32
N ASN A 724 12.04 -12.81 25.19
CA ASN A 724 12.99 -11.79 25.67
C ASN A 724 13.88 -12.31 26.81
N ASP A 725 13.49 -13.39 27.49
CA ASP A 725 14.32 -14.05 28.51
C ASP A 725 15.08 -15.22 27.85
N THR A 726 16.28 -14.91 27.37
CA THR A 726 17.20 -15.88 26.79
C THR A 726 18.03 -16.65 27.84
N VAL A 727 17.59 -16.69 29.11
CA VAL A 727 18.30 -17.36 30.22
C VAL A 727 17.43 -18.40 30.92
N SER A 728 16.17 -18.09 31.23
CA SER A 728 15.30 -18.90 32.08
C SER A 728 13.89 -19.19 31.54
N SER A 729 13.54 -18.72 30.34
CA SER A 729 12.24 -19.00 29.72
C SER A 729 12.18 -20.37 29.07
N GLY A 730 10.96 -20.81 28.72
CA GLY A 730 10.73 -22.09 28.08
C GLY A 730 10.50 -23.23 29.07
N ALA A 731 9.88 -24.30 28.58
CA ALA A 731 9.77 -25.60 29.23
C ALA A 731 9.40 -26.63 28.16
N VAL A 732 9.79 -27.90 28.36
CA VAL A 732 9.42 -29.02 27.48
C VAL A 732 8.75 -30.08 28.35
N PHE A 733 7.59 -30.58 27.91
CA PHE A 733 6.84 -31.64 28.59
C PHE A 733 6.55 -32.80 27.65
N TYR A 734 6.68 -34.01 28.15
CA TYR A 734 6.03 -35.19 27.57
C TYR A 734 4.74 -35.48 28.35
N LEU A 735 3.62 -35.66 27.65
CA LEU A 735 2.35 -36.03 28.28
C LEU A 735 2.19 -37.55 28.27
N ILE A 736 2.20 -38.19 29.44
CA ILE A 736 1.91 -39.62 29.57
C ILE A 736 0.41 -39.86 29.33
N PRO A 737 0.03 -40.68 28.34
CA PRO A 737 -1.36 -40.96 28.05
C PRO A 737 -2.03 -41.83 29.14
N PRO A 738 -3.24 -41.49 29.57
CA PRO A 738 -4.12 -42.40 30.32
C PRO A 738 -4.71 -43.46 29.37
N LYS A 739 -5.07 -44.64 29.92
CA LYS A 739 -5.71 -45.72 29.14
C LYS A 739 -7.03 -45.30 28.50
N ASP A 740 -7.80 -44.47 29.20
CA ASP A 740 -8.93 -43.72 28.66
C ASP A 740 -8.40 -42.35 28.22
N ARG A 741 -8.01 -42.23 26.94
CA ARG A 741 -7.31 -41.06 26.38
C ARG A 741 -8.13 -39.75 26.51
N THR A 742 -9.43 -39.81 26.84
CA THR A 742 -10.29 -38.64 27.14
C THR A 742 -10.09 -38.02 28.53
N ARG A 743 -9.28 -38.64 29.40
CA ARG A 743 -8.92 -38.11 30.73
C ARG A 743 -7.74 -37.16 30.64
N ARG A 744 -7.34 -36.59 31.77
CA ARG A 744 -6.11 -35.78 31.87
C ARG A 744 -4.88 -36.67 31.73
N TRP A 745 -3.89 -36.16 31.00
CA TRP A 745 -2.61 -36.80 30.74
C TRP A 745 -1.59 -36.29 31.78
N GLU A 746 -0.69 -37.15 32.24
CA GLU A 746 0.27 -36.78 33.29
C GLU A 746 1.52 -36.13 32.67
N PRO A 747 1.82 -34.85 32.95
CA PRO A 747 2.99 -34.19 32.39
C PRO A 747 4.28 -34.63 33.09
N VAL A 748 5.30 -34.95 32.28
CA VAL A 748 6.69 -35.11 32.70
C VAL A 748 7.50 -33.96 32.13
N GLU A 749 8.04 -33.11 33.00
CA GLU A 749 8.96 -32.04 32.60
C GLU A 749 10.31 -32.61 32.16
N LEU A 750 10.83 -32.11 31.05
CA LEU A 750 12.11 -32.47 30.47
C LEU A 750 13.09 -31.29 30.57
N PRO A 751 14.42 -31.53 30.53
CA PRO A 751 15.40 -30.46 30.38
C PRO A 751 15.09 -29.57 29.17
N HIS A 752 15.54 -28.32 29.19
CA HIS A 752 15.33 -27.40 28.07
C HIS A 752 16.47 -26.38 27.92
N GLU A 753 16.58 -25.81 26.72
CA GLU A 753 17.32 -24.56 26.45
C GLU A 753 16.30 -23.43 26.29
N PRO A 754 16.69 -22.16 26.54
CA PRO A 754 15.71 -21.11 26.80
C PRO A 754 15.00 -20.67 25.52
N THR A 755 13.81 -20.09 25.64
CA THR A 755 12.96 -19.69 24.50
C THR A 755 12.50 -20.84 23.61
N VAL A 756 12.18 -22.01 24.19
CA VAL A 756 11.51 -23.15 23.51
C VAL A 756 10.39 -22.64 22.59
N HIS A 757 10.39 -23.02 21.30
CA HIS A 757 9.53 -22.37 20.30
C HIS A 757 8.87 -23.30 19.27
N ARG A 758 9.53 -24.38 18.85
CA ARG A 758 8.96 -25.41 17.94
C ARG A 758 9.43 -26.81 18.32
N MET A 759 8.61 -27.81 18.01
CA MET A 759 8.99 -29.22 18.17
C MET A 759 8.25 -30.13 17.18
N ARG A 760 8.85 -31.27 16.84
CA ARG A 760 8.26 -32.36 16.05
C ARG A 760 8.86 -33.71 16.49
N TRP A 761 8.09 -34.78 16.35
CA TRP A 761 8.62 -36.14 16.36
C TRP A 761 9.33 -36.42 15.03
N VAL A 762 10.56 -36.97 15.08
CA VAL A 762 11.41 -37.18 13.89
C VAL A 762 11.97 -38.60 13.90
N ARG A 763 11.82 -39.33 12.79
CA ARG A 763 12.39 -40.68 12.63
C ARG A 763 13.90 -40.63 12.40
N ASN A 764 14.65 -41.14 13.37
CA ASN A 764 16.10 -41.29 13.32
C ASN A 764 16.54 -42.49 12.47
N SER A 765 17.85 -42.72 12.37
CA SER A 765 18.46 -43.79 11.55
C SER A 765 18.15 -45.22 12.02
N ALA A 766 17.62 -45.39 13.23
CA ALA A 766 17.12 -46.68 13.74
C ALA A 766 15.60 -46.85 13.51
N GLY A 767 14.96 -45.96 12.74
CA GLY A 767 13.52 -45.97 12.45
C GLY A 767 12.63 -45.49 13.62
N LYS A 768 13.21 -45.25 14.79
CA LYS A 768 12.55 -44.77 16.01
C LYS A 768 12.38 -43.26 15.98
N PHE A 769 11.42 -42.75 16.75
CA PHE A 769 11.23 -41.31 16.92
C PHE A 769 12.09 -40.75 18.05
N ASP A 770 12.81 -39.66 17.75
CA ASP A 770 13.31 -38.71 18.74
C ASP A 770 12.42 -37.45 18.69
N LEU A 771 12.19 -36.80 19.83
CA LEU A 771 11.55 -35.48 19.87
C LEU A 771 12.60 -34.42 19.54
N VAL A 772 12.47 -33.73 18.42
CA VAL A 772 13.36 -32.59 18.09
C VAL A 772 12.70 -31.30 18.57
N VAL A 773 13.44 -30.49 19.32
CA VAL A 773 13.02 -29.17 19.82
C VAL A 773 13.97 -28.09 19.29
N VAL A 774 13.37 -27.01 18.77
CA VAL A 774 14.04 -25.82 18.25
C VAL A 774 13.58 -24.62 19.09
N PRO A 775 14.45 -24.03 19.94
CA PRO A 775 14.22 -22.72 20.55
C PRO A 775 14.22 -21.57 19.53
N LEU A 776 13.91 -20.34 19.96
CA LEU A 776 14.01 -19.16 19.10
C LEU A 776 15.39 -18.48 19.19
N HIS A 777 15.95 -18.38 20.39
CA HIS A 777 17.20 -17.67 20.68
C HIS A 777 18.17 -18.54 21.48
N GLY A 778 19.47 -18.40 21.22
CA GLY A 778 20.52 -19.05 22.01
C GLY A 778 20.61 -18.49 23.43
N ARG A 779 21.24 -19.24 24.34
CA ARG A 779 21.34 -18.85 25.74
C ARG A 779 22.19 -17.57 25.91
N GLY A 780 21.60 -16.53 26.49
CA GLY A 780 22.21 -15.20 26.65
C GLY A 780 22.25 -14.34 25.37
N ASN A 781 21.67 -14.81 24.26
CA ASN A 781 21.55 -14.06 23.01
C ASN A 781 20.72 -12.79 23.21
N LYS A 782 20.99 -11.75 22.42
CA LYS A 782 20.20 -10.51 22.39
C LYS A 782 20.00 -10.06 20.94
N GLY A 783 18.76 -9.89 20.51
CA GLY A 783 18.44 -9.39 19.16
C GLY A 783 18.93 -10.28 18.01
N GLY A 784 19.18 -11.57 18.26
CA GLY A 784 19.80 -12.46 17.27
C GLY A 784 21.33 -12.40 17.23
N GLU A 785 21.99 -11.80 18.23
CA GLU A 785 23.45 -11.75 18.39
C GLU A 785 23.89 -12.48 19.67
N GLY A 786 25.02 -13.19 19.61
CA GLY A 786 25.64 -13.88 20.74
C GLY A 786 25.82 -15.38 20.50
N ALA A 787 25.35 -16.21 21.43
CA ALA A 787 25.32 -17.66 21.25
C ALA A 787 24.16 -18.09 20.33
N GLY A 788 24.40 -19.14 19.55
CA GLY A 788 23.41 -19.77 18.67
C GLY A 788 22.43 -20.70 19.40
N VAL A 789 21.39 -21.09 18.67
CA VAL A 789 20.30 -21.92 19.14
C VAL A 789 20.70 -23.39 19.10
N LYS A 790 20.90 -23.99 20.28
CA LYS A 790 21.04 -25.44 20.41
C LYS A 790 19.73 -26.13 20.05
N ILE A 791 19.71 -26.74 18.87
CA ILE A 791 18.65 -27.66 18.43
C ILE A 791 18.92 -29.01 19.08
N LEU A 792 17.92 -29.55 19.79
CA LEU A 792 18.07 -30.72 20.65
C LEU A 792 17.15 -31.87 20.21
N ALA A 793 17.70 -33.07 20.04
CA ALA A 793 16.95 -34.31 19.96
C ALA A 793 16.87 -34.98 21.35
N TYR A 794 15.65 -35.30 21.81
CA TYR A 794 15.37 -35.97 23.07
C TYR A 794 14.90 -37.40 22.79
N LYS A 795 15.52 -38.38 23.47
CA LYS A 795 15.29 -39.81 23.22
C LYS A 795 14.45 -40.42 24.34
N LYS A 796 13.24 -40.88 24.01
CA LYS A 796 12.25 -41.44 24.96
C LYS A 796 12.79 -42.72 25.63
N PRO A 797 12.99 -42.75 26.96
CA PRO A 797 13.22 -44.00 27.68
C PRO A 797 11.93 -44.83 27.73
N ALA A 798 12.05 -46.15 27.83
CA ALA A 798 10.91 -47.06 27.86
C ALA A 798 9.94 -46.81 29.05
N GLU A 799 10.46 -46.27 30.16
CA GLU A 799 9.67 -45.74 31.27
C GLU A 799 9.74 -44.20 31.23
N PRO A 800 8.69 -43.48 30.80
CA PRO A 800 8.78 -42.07 30.41
C PRO A 800 9.21 -41.09 31.52
N LYS A 801 9.12 -41.49 32.79
CA LYS A 801 9.53 -40.70 33.97
C LYS A 801 11.01 -40.78 34.30
N ARG A 802 11.78 -41.65 33.63
CA ARG A 802 13.25 -41.67 33.74
C ARG A 802 13.86 -40.48 32.98
N PRO A 803 15.06 -40.01 33.33
CA PRO A 803 15.74 -38.97 32.57
C PRO A 803 15.88 -39.34 31.08
N TRP A 804 15.43 -38.44 30.21
CA TRP A 804 15.59 -38.56 28.76
C TRP A 804 17.00 -38.14 28.38
N THR A 805 17.63 -38.83 27.44
CA THR A 805 18.95 -38.40 26.92
C THR A 805 18.77 -37.40 25.78
N THR A 806 19.61 -36.36 25.78
CA THR A 806 19.59 -35.29 24.78
C THR A 806 20.83 -35.31 23.90
N GLN A 807 20.69 -34.91 22.64
CA GLN A 807 21.78 -34.73 21.69
C GLN A 807 21.64 -33.37 21.01
N VAL A 808 22.70 -32.57 21.01
CA VAL A 808 22.77 -31.35 20.17
C VAL A 808 22.90 -31.77 18.72
N LEU A 809 22.04 -31.23 17.86
CA LEU A 809 22.03 -31.47 16.42
C LEU A 809 22.72 -30.34 15.63
N ASN A 810 22.59 -29.11 16.12
CA ASN A 810 23.25 -27.91 15.63
C ASN A 810 23.13 -26.83 16.72
N ASP A 811 24.08 -25.90 16.78
CA ASP A 811 24.08 -24.74 17.68
C ASP A 811 24.58 -23.44 17.00
N SER A 812 24.54 -23.37 15.66
CA SER A 812 25.15 -22.30 14.86
C SER A 812 24.18 -21.26 14.31
N LEU A 813 22.86 -21.45 14.49
CA LEU A 813 21.82 -20.59 13.92
C LEU A 813 21.21 -19.65 14.97
N HIS A 814 20.61 -18.54 14.53
CA HIS A 814 19.91 -17.58 15.39
C HIS A 814 18.48 -17.33 14.91
N MET A 815 17.60 -16.88 15.83
CA MET A 815 16.21 -16.52 15.53
C MET A 815 15.42 -17.64 14.84
N THR A 816 15.71 -18.90 15.16
CA THR A 816 15.18 -20.08 14.44
C THR A 816 13.70 -20.25 14.70
N HIS A 817 12.87 -19.94 13.70
CA HIS A 817 11.44 -19.73 13.91
C HIS A 817 10.55 -20.87 13.38
N ASN A 818 11.00 -21.72 12.44
CA ASN A 818 10.45 -23.08 12.25
C ASN A 818 11.41 -24.08 11.61
N PHE A 819 10.99 -25.35 11.57
CA PHE A 819 11.64 -26.44 10.85
C PHE A 819 10.63 -27.43 10.25
N ASP A 820 11.11 -28.30 9.36
CA ASP A 820 10.35 -29.39 8.73
C ASP A 820 11.16 -30.71 8.73
N PRO A 821 10.60 -31.85 9.20
CA PRO A 821 11.25 -33.17 9.11
C PRO A 821 11.03 -33.83 7.73
N VAL A 822 12.07 -33.83 6.88
CA VAL A 822 11.94 -34.14 5.45
C VAL A 822 12.65 -35.45 5.05
N THR A 823 12.11 -36.16 4.07
CA THR A 823 12.80 -37.30 3.44
C THR A 823 13.57 -36.82 2.21
N TRP A 824 14.69 -36.14 2.43
CA TRP A 824 15.51 -35.59 1.35
C TRP A 824 16.36 -36.66 0.67
N TYR A 825 16.89 -37.62 1.41
CA TYR A 825 17.61 -38.77 0.85
C TYR A 825 16.81 -40.05 1.10
N ALA A 826 16.37 -40.70 0.02
CA ALA A 826 15.54 -41.91 0.10
C ALA A 826 16.33 -43.07 0.73
N GLY A 827 15.71 -43.79 1.68
CA GLY A 827 16.37 -44.87 2.43
C GLY A 827 17.22 -44.41 3.63
N HIS A 828 17.25 -43.11 3.95
CA HIS A 828 17.93 -42.58 5.13
C HIS A 828 16.93 -42.20 6.25
N ALA A 829 17.46 -41.81 7.41
CA ALA A 829 16.71 -41.10 8.44
C ALA A 829 16.04 -39.83 7.88
N GLN A 830 15.06 -39.25 8.58
CA GLN A 830 14.59 -37.91 8.22
C GLN A 830 15.70 -36.87 8.42
N GLN A 831 15.86 -36.00 7.42
CA GLN A 831 16.67 -34.78 7.52
C GLN A 831 15.84 -33.69 8.18
N LEU A 832 16.51 -32.66 8.73
CA LEU A 832 15.84 -31.45 9.19
C LEU A 832 16.09 -30.33 8.19
N LEU A 833 15.03 -29.71 7.73
CA LEU A 833 15.07 -28.45 7.00
C LEU A 833 14.77 -27.33 8.02
N LEU A 834 15.72 -26.41 8.21
CA LEU A 834 15.78 -25.45 9.33
C LEU A 834 15.75 -24.02 8.79
N ALA A 835 14.97 -23.13 9.41
CA ALA A 835 14.93 -21.70 9.07
C ALA A 835 15.39 -20.82 10.25
N GLY A 836 16.29 -19.87 9.98
CA GLY A 836 16.73 -18.85 10.93
C GLY A 836 17.33 -17.62 10.23
N LYS A 837 17.87 -16.69 11.03
CA LYS A 837 18.48 -15.41 10.61
C LYS A 837 19.54 -15.58 9.51
N GLU A 838 20.26 -16.69 9.49
CA GLU A 838 21.31 -16.99 8.53
C GLU A 838 20.78 -17.50 7.17
N GLY A 839 19.47 -17.77 7.05
CA GLY A 839 18.82 -18.40 5.90
C GLY A 839 18.27 -19.80 6.21
N VAL A 840 18.08 -20.62 5.17
CA VAL A 840 17.62 -22.01 5.30
C VAL A 840 18.76 -23.02 5.19
N PHE A 841 18.72 -24.05 6.04
CA PHE A 841 19.74 -25.09 6.14
C PHE A 841 19.11 -26.49 6.13
N LEU A 842 19.76 -27.43 5.45
CA LEU A 842 19.46 -28.86 5.52
C LEU A 842 20.50 -29.56 6.40
N LEU A 843 20.03 -30.20 7.47
CA LEU A 843 20.85 -31.06 8.33
C LEU A 843 20.66 -32.53 7.93
N SER A 844 21.76 -33.25 7.66
CA SER A 844 21.73 -34.62 7.10
C SER A 844 21.27 -35.75 8.05
N GLY A 845 20.56 -35.43 9.13
CA GLY A 845 20.09 -36.37 10.16
C GLY A 845 20.91 -36.33 11.46
N ALA A 846 20.41 -36.98 12.51
CA ALA A 846 20.98 -36.93 13.86
C ALA A 846 22.13 -37.93 14.08
N GLY A 847 23.37 -37.44 14.14
CA GLY A 847 24.59 -38.23 14.40
C GLY A 847 25.85 -37.37 14.34
N GLU A 848 26.98 -37.88 14.84
CA GLU A 848 28.25 -37.12 14.97
C GLU A 848 28.88 -36.69 13.62
N SER A 849 28.35 -37.20 12.50
CA SER A 849 28.76 -36.86 11.13
C SER A 849 27.72 -36.04 10.36
N SER A 850 26.79 -35.39 11.07
CA SER A 850 25.73 -34.56 10.49
C SER A 850 26.28 -33.40 9.66
N LYS A 851 26.11 -33.47 8.33
CA LYS A 851 26.45 -32.38 7.43
C LYS A 851 25.35 -31.32 7.49
N VAL A 852 25.76 -30.07 7.72
CA VAL A 852 24.95 -28.87 7.52
C VAL A 852 25.19 -28.39 6.10
N VAL A 853 24.12 -28.17 5.34
CA VAL A 853 24.17 -27.59 3.99
C VAL A 853 23.28 -26.35 3.97
N GLN A 854 23.86 -25.18 3.73
CA GLN A 854 23.07 -23.96 3.52
C GLN A 854 22.40 -24.03 2.14
N LEU A 855 21.11 -23.70 2.09
CA LEU A 855 20.29 -23.69 0.87
C LEU A 855 19.82 -22.30 0.47
N SER A 856 19.73 -21.35 1.42
CA SER A 856 19.53 -19.91 1.13
C SER A 856 20.38 -19.02 2.04
N GLY A 857 20.65 -17.79 1.59
CA GLY A 857 21.36 -16.76 2.37
C GLY A 857 20.42 -15.95 3.27
N ALA A 858 20.93 -14.84 3.79
CA ALA A 858 20.18 -13.90 4.65
C ALA A 858 19.81 -12.59 3.93
N GLU A 859 19.61 -12.63 2.60
CA GLU A 859 19.59 -11.43 1.74
C GLU A 859 18.42 -10.47 2.01
N SER A 860 17.34 -10.89 2.69
CA SER A 860 16.29 -9.98 3.21
C SER A 860 16.38 -9.66 4.71
N GLY A 861 17.23 -10.38 5.45
CA GLY A 861 17.13 -10.54 6.91
C GLY A 861 16.83 -11.97 7.39
N GLY A 862 16.72 -12.96 6.50
CA GLY A 862 16.75 -14.39 6.83
C GLY A 862 15.39 -15.05 7.12
N ALA A 863 15.42 -16.38 7.19
CA ALA A 863 14.27 -17.27 7.10
C ALA A 863 13.55 -17.51 8.44
N GLY A 864 12.22 -17.67 8.39
CA GLY A 864 11.35 -17.68 9.57
C GLY A 864 10.35 -18.83 9.69
N GLU A 865 10.03 -19.55 8.64
CA GLU A 865 9.28 -20.81 8.67
C GLU A 865 9.96 -21.77 7.70
N VAL A 866 9.59 -23.05 7.56
CA VAL A 866 9.98 -23.81 6.35
C VAL A 866 9.12 -25.07 6.13
N ARG A 867 8.87 -25.47 4.87
CA ARG A 867 8.35 -26.79 4.45
C ARG A 867 9.01 -27.27 3.17
N PHE A 868 8.87 -28.56 2.88
CA PHE A 868 9.21 -29.21 1.61
C PHE A 868 7.98 -29.46 0.72
N GLY A 869 8.17 -29.52 -0.61
CA GLY A 869 7.11 -29.82 -1.59
C GLY A 869 7.64 -30.41 -2.92
N LYS A 870 6.72 -30.81 -3.80
CA LYS A 870 6.99 -31.43 -5.11
C LYS A 870 6.16 -30.82 -6.24
N LEU A 871 6.84 -30.46 -7.32
CA LEU A 871 6.27 -30.06 -8.61
C LEU A 871 5.82 -31.29 -9.44
N PRO A 872 5.07 -31.08 -10.54
CA PRO A 872 4.76 -32.14 -11.50
C PRO A 872 6.00 -32.95 -11.90
N GLY A 873 5.87 -34.27 -12.02
CA GLY A 873 6.99 -35.17 -12.30
C GLY A 873 7.95 -35.41 -11.11
N GLY A 874 7.63 -34.92 -9.90
CA GLY A 874 8.38 -35.22 -8.68
C GLY A 874 9.65 -34.38 -8.47
N LYS A 875 9.87 -33.34 -9.29
CA LYS A 875 10.89 -32.32 -9.04
C LYS A 875 10.59 -31.63 -7.70
N ARG A 876 11.61 -31.37 -6.89
CA ARG A 876 11.44 -30.90 -5.50
C ARG A 876 11.46 -29.37 -5.37
N PHE A 877 10.82 -28.86 -4.32
CA PHE A 877 11.00 -27.49 -3.83
C PHE A 877 10.88 -27.38 -2.28
N PHE A 878 11.17 -26.22 -1.68
CA PHE A 878 10.82 -25.88 -0.27
C PHE A 878 9.96 -24.58 -0.18
N ALA A 879 9.60 -24.01 0.99
CA ALA A 879 9.15 -22.59 1.19
C ALA A 879 9.06 -22.18 2.67
N THR A 880 9.21 -20.89 3.02
CA THR A 880 9.79 -20.45 4.34
C THR A 880 9.13 -19.18 5.01
N VAL A 881 9.74 -18.17 5.72
CA VAL A 881 9.17 -16.79 6.07
C VAL A 881 10.25 -15.65 6.12
N GLU A 882 10.29 -14.67 5.19
CA GLU A 882 11.39 -13.69 5.03
C GLU A 882 10.91 -12.21 5.16
N PRO A 883 11.62 -11.39 5.96
CA PRO A 883 12.41 -11.83 7.11
C PRO A 883 11.51 -12.58 8.12
N MET A 884 11.99 -12.98 9.30
CA MET A 884 11.12 -13.52 10.36
C MET A 884 9.92 -12.56 10.63
N HIS A 885 8.69 -13.09 10.52
CA HIS A 885 7.40 -12.33 10.55
C HIS A 885 7.21 -11.32 9.39
N GLY A 886 7.96 -11.50 8.31
CA GLY A 886 7.86 -10.76 7.05
C GLY A 886 6.69 -11.19 6.18
N THR A 887 6.77 -10.87 4.88
CA THR A 887 5.59 -10.77 4.02
C THR A 887 5.75 -11.36 2.61
N ASN A 888 6.83 -12.10 2.32
CA ASN A 888 7.31 -12.27 0.94
C ASN A 888 7.44 -13.75 0.51
N LEU A 889 6.35 -14.42 0.11
CA LEU A 889 6.40 -15.80 -0.38
C LEU A 889 7.24 -15.91 -1.66
N VAL A 890 8.08 -16.94 -1.75
CA VAL A 890 8.88 -17.33 -2.93
C VAL A 890 8.95 -18.90 -3.00
N VAL A 891 9.45 -19.61 -4.04
CA VAL A 891 9.40 -21.13 -4.20
C VAL A 891 10.72 -21.88 -4.63
N TYR A 892 11.47 -22.62 -3.76
CA TYR A 892 12.88 -23.03 -4.07
C TYR A 892 12.82 -24.44 -4.58
N THR A 893 12.38 -24.51 -5.82
CA THR A 893 12.97 -25.49 -6.70
C THR A 893 14.49 -25.20 -6.79
N PRO A 894 15.36 -26.08 -7.31
CA PRO A 894 16.76 -25.72 -7.53
C PRO A 894 16.94 -24.46 -8.42
N PRO A 895 15.92 -24.10 -9.21
CA PRO A 895 15.48 -22.69 -9.35
C PRO A 895 14.50 -22.12 -8.28
N ALA A 896 14.90 -21.07 -7.52
CA ALA A 896 14.08 -19.93 -7.00
C ALA A 896 13.21 -19.77 -5.69
N GLN A 897 13.69 -19.51 -4.45
CA GLN A 897 12.92 -18.88 -3.32
C GLN A 897 13.60 -17.83 -2.47
N ASP A 898 13.42 -17.77 -1.14
CA ASP A 898 12.40 -17.37 -0.10
C ASP A 898 10.85 -17.81 0.13
N ASP A 899 9.90 -17.00 0.65
CA ASP A 899 9.27 -17.35 1.97
C ASP A 899 7.82 -16.89 2.46
N GLY A 900 6.87 -17.77 2.86
CA GLY A 900 5.61 -17.42 3.61
C GLY A 900 4.98 -18.55 4.48
N LYS A 901 4.33 -18.28 5.64
CA LYS A 901 3.91 -19.30 6.67
C LYS A 901 3.10 -20.47 6.10
N LEU A 902 3.61 -21.70 6.22
CA LEU A 902 3.38 -22.68 5.17
C LEU A 902 2.85 -24.06 5.56
N ALA A 903 2.08 -24.65 4.63
CA ALA A 903 2.07 -26.08 4.33
C ALA A 903 2.09 -26.33 2.81
N CYS A 904 2.55 -27.50 2.38
CA CYS A 904 2.54 -27.95 0.99
C CYS A 904 1.79 -29.29 0.88
N GLY A 905 1.02 -29.48 -0.19
CA GLY A 905 0.34 -30.76 -0.48
C GLY A 905 -0.55 -30.68 -1.72
N ASP A 906 -0.82 -31.82 -2.36
CA ASP A 906 -1.70 -31.93 -3.52
C ASP A 906 -3.18 -31.79 -3.12
N LEU A 907 -3.62 -30.53 -3.08
CA LEU A 907 -4.99 -30.09 -2.76
C LEU A 907 -5.91 -30.16 -3.99
N ALA A 908 -5.36 -30.22 -5.20
CA ALA A 908 -6.08 -30.32 -6.46
C ALA A 908 -6.29 -31.77 -6.94
N GLY A 909 -5.52 -32.74 -6.43
CA GLY A 909 -5.46 -34.11 -6.94
C GLY A 909 -4.73 -34.21 -8.29
N ALA A 910 -3.80 -33.30 -8.56
CA ALA A 910 -3.17 -33.07 -9.85
C ALA A 910 -1.77 -33.72 -9.99
N GLY A 911 -1.28 -34.42 -8.97
CA GLY A 911 0.07 -34.99 -8.92
C GLY A 911 1.17 -33.95 -8.65
N SER A 912 0.81 -32.82 -8.04
CA SER A 912 1.75 -31.76 -7.65
C SER A 912 1.27 -31.04 -6.39
N ASP A 913 2.19 -30.61 -5.53
CA ASP A 913 1.86 -29.94 -4.29
C ASP A 913 1.53 -28.45 -4.53
N GLN A 914 0.37 -28.01 -4.06
CA GLN A 914 0.06 -26.59 -3.90
C GLN A 914 0.59 -26.09 -2.55
N ILE A 915 0.75 -24.77 -2.46
CA ILE A 915 1.23 -24.06 -1.28
C ILE A 915 0.08 -23.37 -0.58
N VAL A 916 -0.06 -23.57 0.74
CA VAL A 916 -1.02 -22.85 1.58
C VAL A 916 -0.26 -21.90 2.49
N VAL A 917 -0.54 -20.60 2.38
CA VAL A 917 0.07 -19.55 3.21
C VAL A 917 -0.95 -18.85 4.09
N GLY A 918 -0.78 -18.95 5.41
CA GLY A 918 -1.51 -18.13 6.40
C GLY A 918 -0.74 -16.87 6.78
N TRP A 919 -1.41 -15.83 7.28
CA TRP A 919 -0.70 -14.70 7.91
C TRP A 919 -1.50 -13.99 9.00
N ARG A 920 -0.78 -13.24 9.85
CA ARG A 920 -1.31 -12.51 11.00
C ARG A 920 -0.90 -11.03 10.98
N ALA A 921 -1.79 -10.17 11.45
CA ALA A 921 -1.44 -8.79 11.77
C ALA A 921 -0.68 -8.79 13.11
N MET A 922 0.60 -8.39 13.10
CA MET A 922 1.50 -8.32 14.26
C MET A 922 1.08 -7.21 15.26
N ASN A 923 -0.10 -7.33 15.87
CA ASN A 923 -0.77 -6.32 16.70
C ASN A 923 -0.91 -4.93 16.02
N LYS A 924 -0.77 -4.85 14.69
CA LYS A 924 -0.89 -3.62 13.89
C LYS A 924 -2.37 -3.40 13.52
N PRO A 925 -3.05 -2.34 13.99
CA PRO A 925 -4.43 -2.05 13.63
C PRO A 925 -4.59 -1.83 12.11
N GLY A 926 -5.70 -2.33 11.54
CA GLY A 926 -6.07 -2.10 10.13
C GLY A 926 -5.37 -2.97 9.08
N VAL A 927 -4.48 -3.89 9.46
CA VAL A 927 -3.86 -4.84 8.53
C VAL A 927 -4.77 -6.06 8.33
N ARG A 928 -5.06 -6.44 7.08
CA ARG A 928 -5.83 -7.67 6.77
C ARG A 928 -5.07 -8.93 7.16
N VAL A 929 -5.80 -9.94 7.62
CA VAL A 929 -5.32 -11.31 7.87
C VAL A 929 -5.93 -12.30 6.87
N GLY A 930 -5.50 -13.56 6.87
CA GLY A 930 -6.13 -14.57 6.03
C GLY A 930 -5.30 -15.82 5.75
N ILE A 931 -5.76 -16.58 4.75
CA ILE A 931 -5.08 -17.74 4.16
C ILE A 931 -5.19 -17.66 2.63
N LYS A 932 -4.07 -17.84 1.91
CA LYS A 932 -3.98 -17.91 0.45
C LYS A 932 -3.51 -19.30 0.00
N LEU A 933 -3.97 -19.74 -1.17
CA LEU A 933 -3.46 -20.89 -1.91
C LEU A 933 -2.59 -20.39 -3.06
N PHE A 934 -1.50 -21.09 -3.36
CA PHE A 934 -0.63 -20.86 -4.52
C PHE A 934 -0.48 -22.18 -5.29
N THR A 935 -0.86 -22.17 -6.57
CA THR A 935 -0.90 -23.37 -7.43
C THR A 935 0.13 -23.26 -8.56
N PRO A 936 1.02 -24.25 -8.77
CA PRO A 936 2.02 -24.20 -9.84
C PRO A 936 1.34 -24.31 -11.21
N LEU A 937 1.65 -23.39 -12.12
CA LEU A 937 1.10 -23.37 -13.49
C LEU A 937 2.04 -24.02 -14.53
N ASP A 938 3.28 -24.32 -14.17
CA ASP A 938 4.24 -25.00 -15.04
C ASP A 938 5.10 -26.04 -14.29
N PRO A 939 5.62 -27.08 -14.98
CA PRO A 939 6.45 -28.12 -14.36
C PRO A 939 7.79 -27.61 -13.81
N GLU A 940 8.29 -26.46 -14.31
CA GLU A 940 9.50 -25.85 -13.80
C GLU A 940 9.29 -25.12 -12.47
N GLY A 941 8.06 -24.74 -12.12
CA GLY A 941 7.68 -23.99 -10.92
C GLY A 941 7.92 -22.48 -11.03
N LYS A 942 7.81 -21.89 -12.22
CA LYS A 942 8.11 -20.46 -12.48
C LYS A 942 6.90 -19.55 -12.26
N ASN A 943 5.72 -20.00 -12.67
CA ASN A 943 4.47 -19.25 -12.61
C ASN A 943 3.53 -19.92 -11.60
N TRP A 944 2.90 -19.13 -10.73
CA TRP A 944 2.02 -19.60 -9.67
C TRP A 944 0.72 -18.79 -9.63
N GLN A 945 -0.42 -19.46 -9.73
CA GLN A 945 -1.75 -18.88 -9.55
C GLN A 945 -2.03 -18.65 -8.07
N GLN A 946 -2.54 -17.48 -7.71
CA GLN A 946 -2.87 -17.12 -6.31
C GLN A 946 -4.39 -17.10 -6.11
N GLU A 947 -4.87 -17.77 -5.06
CA GLU A 947 -6.28 -17.80 -4.68
C GLU A 947 -6.43 -17.49 -3.18
N LEU A 948 -7.57 -16.93 -2.75
CA LEU A 948 -7.81 -16.59 -1.34
C LEU A 948 -8.78 -17.59 -0.71
N VAL A 949 -8.33 -18.26 0.36
CA VAL A 949 -9.08 -19.30 1.10
C VAL A 949 -9.82 -18.70 2.30
N ASP A 950 -9.22 -17.75 3.01
CA ASP A 950 -9.87 -16.98 4.07
C ASP A 950 -9.54 -15.49 3.93
N ASP A 951 -10.57 -14.65 3.89
CA ASP A 951 -10.44 -13.20 3.86
C ASP A 951 -10.73 -12.59 5.24
N ASN A 952 -9.68 -12.25 5.98
CA ASN A 952 -9.74 -11.45 7.20
C ASN A 952 -10.54 -12.07 8.39
N THR A 953 -10.78 -13.38 8.42
CA THR A 953 -11.46 -14.07 9.54
C THR A 953 -10.60 -15.13 10.26
N MET A 954 -9.40 -15.41 9.75
CA MET A 954 -8.38 -16.24 10.37
C MET A 954 -7.03 -15.50 10.44
N ALA A 955 -6.60 -15.11 11.63
CA ALA A 955 -5.28 -14.53 11.89
C ALA A 955 -4.25 -15.64 12.17
N CYS A 956 -3.91 -16.39 11.13
CA CYS A 956 -3.19 -17.65 11.22
C CYS A 956 -1.85 -17.53 11.97
N GLU A 957 -1.76 -18.21 13.10
CA GLU A 957 -0.54 -18.37 13.88
C GLU A 957 0.22 -19.64 13.44
N ASP A 958 -0.50 -20.73 13.21
CA ASP A 958 0.03 -22.02 12.73
C ASP A 958 -1.05 -22.79 11.93
N LEU A 959 -0.62 -23.63 10.99
CA LEU A 959 -1.52 -24.44 10.16
C LEU A 959 -0.91 -25.80 9.76
N CYS A 960 -1.78 -26.73 9.37
CA CYS A 960 -1.41 -28.03 8.82
C CYS A 960 -2.46 -28.55 7.82
N LEU A 961 -2.11 -29.60 7.08
CA LEU A 961 -2.98 -30.26 6.10
C LEU A 961 -3.21 -31.71 6.51
N ALA A 962 -4.45 -32.19 6.39
CA ALA A 962 -4.83 -33.58 6.56
C ALA A 962 -6.17 -33.85 5.87
N ASP A 963 -6.41 -35.07 5.38
CA ASP A 963 -7.76 -35.53 5.03
C ASP A 963 -8.53 -35.81 6.32
N LEU A 964 -9.51 -34.96 6.67
CA LEU A 964 -10.29 -35.14 7.90
C LEU A 964 -11.59 -35.92 7.70
N ASN A 965 -11.98 -36.21 6.46
CA ASN A 965 -13.30 -36.78 6.14
C ASN A 965 -13.23 -38.17 5.47
N GLY A 966 -12.05 -38.58 4.99
CA GLY A 966 -11.79 -39.84 4.31
C GLY A 966 -12.09 -39.83 2.80
N ASP A 967 -12.24 -38.66 2.16
CA ASP A 967 -12.56 -38.52 0.73
C ASP A 967 -11.32 -38.49 -0.19
N GLY A 968 -10.12 -38.54 0.38
CA GLY A 968 -8.84 -38.59 -0.33
C GLY A 968 -8.22 -37.23 -0.63
N LYS A 969 -8.88 -36.12 -0.26
CA LYS A 969 -8.36 -34.76 -0.42
C LYS A 969 -7.82 -34.23 0.91
N LEU A 970 -6.79 -33.39 0.84
CA LEU A 970 -6.31 -32.67 2.01
C LEU A 970 -7.25 -31.49 2.33
N ASP A 971 -7.68 -31.39 3.59
CA ASP A 971 -8.30 -30.20 4.19
C ASP A 971 -7.23 -29.29 4.81
N ILE A 972 -7.54 -28.01 5.02
CA ILE A 972 -6.65 -27.07 5.73
C ILE A 972 -7.15 -26.90 7.17
N ILE A 973 -6.26 -27.04 8.15
CA ILE A 973 -6.53 -26.79 9.57
C ILE A 973 -5.66 -25.62 10.03
N ALA A 974 -6.28 -24.56 10.58
CA ALA A 974 -5.57 -23.35 11.00
C ALA A 974 -6.00 -22.88 12.39
N ALA A 975 -5.03 -22.40 13.17
CA ALA A 975 -5.22 -21.83 14.50
C ALA A 975 -4.86 -20.33 14.51
N GLY A 976 -5.72 -19.49 15.07
CA GLY A 976 -5.59 -18.02 15.02
C GLY A 976 -5.37 -17.37 16.37
N ARG A 977 -4.16 -16.85 16.64
CA ARG A 977 -3.83 -16.19 17.93
C ARG A 977 -4.60 -14.89 18.15
N ALA A 978 -4.77 -14.05 17.11
CA ALA A 978 -5.47 -12.77 17.23
C ALA A 978 -6.99 -12.88 17.02
N THR A 979 -7.45 -13.82 16.17
CA THR A 979 -8.88 -14.09 15.93
C THR A 979 -9.51 -15.05 16.94
N LYS A 980 -8.70 -15.75 17.74
CA LYS A 980 -9.13 -16.66 18.82
C LYS A 980 -10.08 -17.76 18.34
N ASN A 981 -9.69 -18.40 17.24
CA ASN A 981 -10.42 -19.51 16.65
C ASN A 981 -9.50 -20.62 16.13
N VAL A 982 -10.05 -21.84 16.05
CA VAL A 982 -9.54 -22.93 15.21
C VAL A 982 -10.56 -23.15 14.10
N LYS A 983 -10.08 -23.25 12.84
CA LYS A 983 -10.92 -23.52 11.67
C LYS A 983 -10.42 -24.71 10.87
N ILE A 984 -11.38 -25.43 10.30
CA ILE A 984 -11.17 -26.38 9.19
C ILE A 984 -11.69 -25.72 7.92
N TYR A 985 -10.97 -25.89 6.81
CA TYR A 985 -11.44 -25.54 5.46
C TYR A 985 -11.54 -26.84 4.68
N PHE A 986 -12.76 -27.38 4.60
CA PHE A 986 -13.00 -28.67 3.95
C PHE A 986 -12.87 -28.55 2.44
N ASN A 987 -12.05 -29.40 1.82
CA ASN A 987 -11.76 -29.39 0.40
C ASN A 987 -12.88 -30.06 -0.40
N GLN A 988 -13.58 -29.27 -1.21
CA GLN A 988 -14.69 -29.76 -2.04
C GLN A 988 -14.20 -30.28 -3.40
N GLY A 989 -12.93 -30.08 -3.73
CA GLY A 989 -12.34 -30.34 -5.05
C GLY A 989 -12.59 -29.23 -6.07
N PRO A 990 -12.15 -29.43 -7.33
CA PRO A 990 -12.40 -28.51 -8.43
C PRO A 990 -13.89 -28.42 -8.79
N ASN A 991 -14.18 -27.67 -9.84
CA ASN A 991 -15.53 -27.39 -10.36
C ASN A 991 -15.64 -27.86 -11.81
#